data_AF-A0A7M5VDP7-F1
#
_entry.id   AF-A0A7M5VDP7-F1
#
_cell.length_a   1.000
_cell.length_b   1.000
_cell.length_c   1.000
_cell.angle_alpha   90.00
_cell.angle_beta   90.00
_cell.angle_gamma   90.00
#
_symmetry.space_group_name_H-M   'P 1'
#
loop_
_entity.id
_entity.type
_entity.pdbx_description
1 polymer ?
#
loop_
_entity_poly.entity_id
_entity_poly.type
_entity_poly.pdbx_seq_one_letter_code
_entity_poly.pdbx_strand_id
1 'polypeptide(L)'
;MASDMEHVDLKQTILSTFESGLSINQDERRNAEDKIKILETTENFGVVLTDIVLDGSISLEIRQLASIILKQYVEGHWSSLSEEKFRPPEVGVQAKNIIRQNLPNGLRDESSKIRSSVAHAMSRIASFDWPDSWPDLFTILIQALHSMDGNIIHGAMRVFTEFAGEISDLQVPQIAPTLLPEMLKIFKNTQVYGVRTSSRSVNIFSTIAGLIGLMRDFYKGIEKEHLYPYLPEFLSTCSQQLALPDGPSSDCGIKMEILKALEVLVKHFPKYMLQHITSILPPVWAIFTQSVDHYIKTTINCIDSTDDVVDEDGEILSFENLVYSTFEFIVALVESSKFKKTVQQYLEEILFFTMVYMQITDEQVDLWSNDPNQFVEDEDEETLSYSVRISAQFLILTLCQRFKEAPQKLFNAVGRLKLKGDELRTQGDEHWWKYYEVILLCLGYVQQSILEKVETGELKDDFKNSVKEMLVTACSTEAGSAFLVGQSFWTSSKLAAILDDQSISHFLQATVGALGEGQNTVLRVFAVKSLYGFCDYLRDSNKTNLLHPFLEQIAAGILSMATQFSESVLALTLETLMIVIKVNLEFTSTLVQNSQLIPLINALYLKYATDHHLEPIIEDLLGDLAEIPTCYAVIMEKIVPTLLSILEAPEDKVPPVMVAPTIDVLTVLIRKGPKPIQQSFILNTFPLVSKKALQSDDEGIIQNCGECIRAFIACSAEEVFSWQDGSGHNGLYYIVQVTCKLLDPKASESSAMFIGKLINTLVIKGGNVLGDNLEIILRSVLSKLQQAKTFSVIQSLLMVFIQLIRYQIEATLEFLSTVPGPTGKSALDYVLTEWCSKQDSFFGNYETKVSYDALCKLLLHAVTTGDSRFEEIVVPDQQMNDTQEIMTRSKAKQAKTQTTFIPVGIKLFKLVVNEMMLQMEQVENDADDSEDEDGDDWEDVDEDGRPPKDMTIQQAIEAIFSPAGDFAGFGDDEEDEDDPDTLDDPINQVKLKDWLNEFIRSFSQQPCFSNFVQTLNENERQCLIQLQVVVS
;
A
#
# COMPACT_ATOMS: atom_id res chain seq x y z
N MET A 1 50.82 23.09 27.90
CA MET A 1 51.05 22.71 29.32
C MET A 1 49.76 22.64 30.13
N ALA A 2 48.95 23.71 30.27
CA ALA A 2 47.69 23.63 31.03
C ALA A 2 46.60 22.78 30.31
N SER A 3 46.38 23.03 29.02
CA SER A 3 45.45 22.24 28.18
C SER A 3 45.86 20.76 28.03
N ASP A 4 47.17 20.47 27.96
CA ASP A 4 47.67 19.08 27.91
C ASP A 4 47.43 18.34 29.25
N MET A 5 47.50 19.03 30.38
CA MET A 5 47.20 18.46 31.69
C MET A 5 45.70 18.16 31.86
N GLU A 6 44.82 19.06 31.41
CA GLU A 6 43.37 18.85 31.44
C GLU A 6 42.94 17.68 30.54
N HIS A 7 43.58 17.52 29.38
CA HIS A 7 43.33 16.38 28.48
C HIS A 7 43.73 15.03 29.09
N VAL A 8 44.87 14.97 29.80
CA VAL A 8 45.33 13.75 30.48
C VAL A 8 44.39 13.38 31.64
N ASP A 9 43.92 14.36 32.40
CA ASP A 9 42.98 14.15 33.53
C ASP A 9 41.60 13.67 33.03
N LEU A 10 41.10 14.25 31.93
CA LEU A 10 39.87 13.81 31.29
C LEU A 10 39.97 12.38 30.72
N LYS A 11 41.10 12.03 30.07
CA LYS A 11 41.36 10.66 29.58
C LYS A 11 41.36 9.64 30.72
N GLN A 12 41.99 9.93 31.86
CA GLN A 12 41.97 9.03 33.02
C GLN A 12 40.57 8.89 33.61
N THR A 13 39.81 9.98 33.68
CA THR A 13 38.43 9.97 34.16
C THR A 13 37.53 9.10 33.29
N ILE A 14 37.60 9.25 31.96
CA ILE A 14 36.83 8.43 31.01
C ILE A 14 37.21 6.95 31.12
N LEU A 15 38.51 6.63 31.19
CA LEU A 15 38.96 5.23 31.33
C LEU A 15 38.41 4.56 32.59
N SER A 16 38.52 5.22 33.75
CA SER A 16 37.98 4.70 35.01
C SER A 16 36.45 4.53 34.97
N THR A 17 35.76 5.40 34.21
CA THR A 17 34.31 5.33 34.03
C THR A 17 33.93 4.15 33.13
N PHE A 18 34.68 3.88 32.07
CA PHE A 18 34.47 2.72 31.20
C PHE A 18 34.76 1.39 31.90
N GLU A 19 35.82 1.31 32.70
CA GLU A 19 36.09 0.14 33.56
C GLU A 19 34.91 -0.15 34.50
N SER A 20 34.33 0.90 35.11
CA SER A 20 33.14 0.77 35.95
C SER A 20 31.88 0.39 35.16
N GLY A 21 31.76 0.89 33.92
CA GLY A 21 30.66 0.57 33.00
C GLY A 21 30.67 -0.87 32.48
N LEU A 22 31.81 -1.55 32.55
CA LEU A 22 31.97 -2.98 32.23
C LEU A 22 31.91 -3.88 33.49
N SER A 23 31.61 -3.31 34.67
CA SER A 23 31.49 -4.07 35.92
C SER A 23 30.27 -5.01 35.91
N ILE A 24 30.37 -6.15 36.61
CA ILE A 24 29.23 -7.05 36.85
C ILE A 24 28.22 -6.40 37.82
N ASN A 25 28.67 -5.44 38.64
CA ASN A 25 27.83 -4.74 39.59
C ASN A 25 26.93 -3.71 38.89
N GLN A 26 25.61 -3.91 38.98
CA GLN A 26 24.61 -3.05 38.35
C GLN A 26 24.67 -1.59 38.84
N ASP A 27 24.96 -1.36 40.13
CA ASP A 27 25.04 0.00 40.68
C ASP A 27 26.27 0.76 40.17
N GLU A 28 27.40 0.07 40.00
CA GLU A 28 28.61 0.65 39.42
C GLU A 28 28.40 1.03 37.95
N ARG A 29 27.74 0.14 37.19
CA ARG A 29 27.37 0.41 35.79
C ARG A 29 26.44 1.60 35.64
N ARG A 30 25.37 1.65 36.43
CA ARG A 30 24.40 2.76 36.39
C ARG A 30 25.07 4.10 36.70
N ASN A 31 25.94 4.12 37.72
CA ASN A 31 26.72 5.31 38.06
C ASN A 31 27.69 5.71 36.94
N ALA A 32 28.28 4.75 36.22
CA ALA A 32 29.13 5.01 35.07
C ALA A 32 28.34 5.58 33.88
N GLU A 33 27.16 5.03 33.57
CA GLU A 33 26.25 5.52 32.53
C GLU A 33 25.82 6.99 32.80
N ASP A 34 25.43 7.30 34.04
CA ASP A 34 25.07 8.67 34.42
C ASP A 34 26.27 9.63 34.33
N LYS A 35 27.47 9.17 34.68
CA LYS A 35 28.71 9.95 34.50
C LYS A 35 29.03 10.18 33.02
N ILE A 36 28.83 9.19 32.14
CA ILE A 36 29.07 9.33 30.70
C ILE A 36 28.17 10.43 30.11
N LYS A 37 26.89 10.49 30.49
CA LYS A 37 25.97 11.57 30.05
C LYS A 37 26.46 12.96 30.43
N ILE A 38 27.09 13.09 31.59
CA ILE A 38 27.68 14.38 32.01
C ILE A 38 28.93 14.66 31.18
N LEU A 39 29.82 13.67 31.03
CA LEU A 39 31.06 13.80 30.28
C LEU A 39 30.82 14.13 28.80
N GLU A 40 29.73 13.64 28.21
CA GLU A 40 29.31 13.89 26.81
C GLU A 40 29.19 15.38 26.49
N THR A 41 28.86 16.21 27.47
CA THR A 41 28.73 17.68 27.30
C THR A 41 30.08 18.43 27.32
N THR A 42 31.20 17.72 27.52
CA THR A 42 32.53 18.32 27.58
C THR A 42 33.09 18.54 26.18
N GLU A 43 33.70 19.70 25.91
CA GLU A 43 34.18 20.10 24.58
C GLU A 43 35.16 19.10 23.92
N ASN A 44 36.03 18.48 24.72
CA ASN A 44 37.04 17.53 24.23
C ASN A 44 36.63 16.05 24.39
N PHE A 45 35.37 15.76 24.75
CA PHE A 45 34.92 14.39 24.97
C PHE A 45 35.15 13.49 23.75
N GLY A 46 34.67 13.90 22.57
CA GLY A 46 34.88 13.16 21.32
C GLY A 46 36.35 13.01 20.90
N VAL A 47 37.20 14.00 21.23
CA VAL A 47 38.65 13.93 20.98
C VAL A 47 39.28 12.83 21.83
N VAL A 48 38.99 12.82 23.13
CA VAL A 48 39.51 11.81 24.05
C VAL A 48 38.98 10.42 23.73
N LEU A 49 37.72 10.29 23.32
CA LEU A 49 37.18 9.03 22.82
C LEU A 49 37.97 8.53 21.61
N THR A 50 38.26 9.41 20.65
CA THR A 50 39.06 9.07 19.46
C THR A 50 40.44 8.61 19.88
N ASP A 51 41.10 9.29 20.82
CA ASP A 51 42.41 8.89 21.33
C ASP A 51 42.38 7.52 22.03
N ILE A 52 41.34 7.21 22.81
CA ILE A 52 41.17 5.90 23.45
C ILE A 52 40.96 4.82 22.39
N VAL A 53 40.11 5.07 21.40
CA VAL A 53 39.84 4.13 20.31
C VAL A 53 41.12 3.80 19.55
N LEU A 54 42.01 4.76 19.31
CA LEU A 54 43.24 4.59 18.51
C LEU A 54 44.43 4.02 19.30
N ASP A 55 44.37 3.99 20.63
CA ASP A 55 45.48 3.58 21.49
C ASP A 55 45.52 2.06 21.70
N GLY A 56 46.35 1.38 20.90
CA GLY A 56 46.52 -0.08 20.95
C GLY A 56 47.10 -0.62 22.26
N SER A 57 47.51 0.23 23.22
CA SER A 57 47.92 -0.21 24.56
C SER A 57 46.75 -0.45 25.52
N ILE A 58 45.55 0.02 25.16
CA ILE A 58 44.31 -0.12 25.94
C ILE A 58 43.61 -1.43 25.58
N SER A 59 42.91 -2.04 26.53
CA SER A 59 42.20 -3.31 26.31
C SER A 59 41.11 -3.17 25.23
N LEU A 60 40.89 -4.24 24.46
CA LEU A 60 39.97 -4.22 23.33
C LEU A 60 38.53 -3.90 23.76
N GLU A 61 38.11 -4.36 24.94
CA GLU A 61 36.77 -4.16 25.49
C GLU A 61 36.49 -2.68 25.75
N ILE A 62 37.47 -1.97 26.33
CA ILE A 62 37.38 -0.53 26.59
C ILE A 62 37.39 0.25 25.27
N ARG A 63 38.24 -0.15 24.31
CA ARG A 63 38.32 0.47 22.99
C ARG A 63 37.02 0.30 22.19
N GLN A 64 36.38 -0.87 22.28
CA GLN A 64 35.06 -1.12 21.66
C GLN A 64 33.96 -0.30 22.30
N LEU A 65 33.92 -0.21 23.63
CA LEU A 65 32.96 0.65 24.32
C LEU A 65 33.16 2.12 23.93
N ALA A 66 34.42 2.59 23.89
CA ALA A 66 34.77 3.93 23.44
C ALA A 66 34.33 4.19 22.00
N SER A 67 34.49 3.22 21.09
CA SER A 67 34.12 3.38 19.68
C SER A 67 32.60 3.41 19.49
N ILE A 68 31.84 2.63 20.27
CA ILE A 68 30.37 2.69 20.28
C ILE A 68 29.89 4.06 20.77
N ILE A 69 30.44 4.56 21.87
CA ILE A 69 30.09 5.87 22.42
C ILE A 69 30.51 6.99 21.44
N LEU A 70 31.64 6.85 20.75
CA LEU A 70 32.08 7.80 19.73
C LEU A 70 31.07 7.88 18.57
N LYS A 71 30.54 6.75 18.10
CA LYS A 71 29.48 6.74 17.07
C LYS A 71 28.23 7.51 17.54
N GLN A 72 27.76 7.19 18.75
CA GLN A 72 26.60 7.88 19.34
C GLN A 72 26.85 9.38 19.52
N TYR A 73 28.08 9.76 19.90
CA TYR A 73 28.49 11.14 20.04
C TYR A 73 28.50 11.88 18.70
N VAL A 74 29.01 11.26 17.62
CA VAL A 74 28.94 11.84 16.28
C VAL A 74 27.50 12.02 15.84
N GLU A 75 26.65 11.00 16.00
CA GLU A 75 25.24 11.12 15.62
C GLU A 75 24.47 12.16 16.43
N GLY A 76 24.76 12.27 17.72
CA GLY A 76 24.06 13.16 18.64
C GLY A 76 24.60 14.59 18.65
N HIS A 77 25.91 14.81 18.53
CA HIS A 77 26.52 16.11 18.81
C HIS A 77 27.19 16.76 17.58
N TRP A 78 27.41 16.03 16.48
CA TRP A 78 28.28 16.53 15.40
C TRP A 78 27.71 17.75 14.68
N SER A 79 26.42 17.79 14.34
CA SER A 79 25.83 18.90 13.61
C SER A 79 24.44 19.22 14.12
N SER A 80 24.16 20.50 14.34
CA SER A 80 22.81 20.97 14.71
C SER A 80 21.79 20.81 13.58
N LEU A 81 22.24 20.47 12.37
CA LEU A 81 21.37 20.20 11.23
C LEU A 81 20.65 18.84 11.34
N SER A 82 21.09 17.95 12.24
CA SER A 82 20.42 16.67 12.49
C SER A 82 19.25 16.83 13.46
N GLU A 83 18.15 17.44 13.02
CA GLU A 83 17.04 17.85 13.90
C GLU A 83 16.45 16.71 14.76
N GLU A 84 16.43 15.47 14.25
CA GLU A 84 15.81 14.33 14.96
C GLU A 84 16.65 13.78 16.12
N LYS A 85 17.99 13.79 16.00
CA LYS A 85 18.89 13.11 16.94
C LYS A 85 19.85 14.05 17.67
N PHE A 86 19.88 15.33 17.30
CA PHE A 86 20.82 16.29 17.84
C PHE A 86 20.60 16.56 19.34
N ARG A 87 21.71 16.55 20.08
CA ARG A 87 21.81 16.82 21.51
C ARG A 87 22.85 17.92 21.68
N PRO A 88 22.53 19.04 22.33
CA PRO A 88 23.52 20.06 22.61
C PRO A 88 24.54 19.57 23.66
N PRO A 89 25.80 20.07 23.63
CA PRO A 89 26.33 21.08 22.72
C PRO A 89 26.77 20.50 21.37
N GLU A 90 26.78 21.34 20.32
CA GLU A 90 27.43 20.98 19.05
C GLU A 90 28.95 20.90 19.24
N VAL A 91 29.59 19.92 18.58
CA VAL A 91 31.05 19.76 18.64
C VAL A 91 31.75 21.01 18.10
N GLY A 92 32.65 21.59 18.90
CA GLY A 92 33.43 22.76 18.50
C GLY A 92 34.33 22.50 17.29
N VAL A 93 34.57 23.52 16.45
CA VAL A 93 35.33 23.41 15.19
C VAL A 93 36.74 22.84 15.41
N GLN A 94 37.41 23.19 16.53
CA GLN A 94 38.74 22.65 16.85
C GLN A 94 38.68 21.15 17.15
N ALA A 95 37.71 20.70 17.95
CA ALA A 95 37.50 19.29 18.24
C ALA A 95 37.14 18.50 16.97
N LYS A 96 36.24 19.02 16.11
CA LYS A 96 35.93 18.43 14.79
C LYS A 96 37.20 18.24 13.95
N ASN A 97 38.06 19.27 13.88
CA ASN A 97 39.32 19.19 13.14
C ASN A 97 40.26 18.09 13.67
N ILE A 98 40.43 18.00 14.99
CA ILE A 98 41.30 16.99 15.60
C ILE A 98 40.75 15.58 15.34
N ILE A 99 39.45 15.37 15.54
CA ILE A 99 38.80 14.08 15.29
C ILE A 99 38.98 13.68 13.82
N ARG A 100 38.72 14.58 12.86
CA ARG A 100 38.90 14.31 11.42
C ARG A 100 40.35 14.02 11.02
N GLN A 101 41.32 14.62 11.68
CA GLN A 101 42.74 14.34 11.44
C GLN A 101 43.18 12.98 12.02
N ASN A 102 42.66 12.61 13.19
CA ASN A 102 43.12 11.43 13.92
C ASN A 102 42.36 10.16 13.54
N LEU A 103 41.04 10.24 13.37
CA LEU A 103 40.14 9.12 13.16
C LEU A 103 40.52 8.21 11.97
N PRO A 104 41.00 8.72 10.81
CA PRO A 104 41.48 7.87 9.71
C PRO A 104 42.62 6.91 10.09
N ASN A 105 43.41 7.23 11.12
CA ASN A 105 44.46 6.31 11.59
C ASN A 105 43.86 5.01 12.15
N GLY A 106 42.60 5.02 12.61
CA GLY A 106 41.92 3.83 13.14
C GLY A 106 41.57 2.79 12.08
N LEU A 107 41.60 3.16 10.80
CA LEU A 107 41.38 2.21 9.70
C LEU A 107 42.47 1.14 9.62
N ARG A 108 43.65 1.36 10.22
CA ARG A 108 44.74 0.36 10.26
C ARG A 108 44.67 -0.60 11.44
N ASP A 109 43.67 -0.47 12.31
CA ASP A 109 43.61 -1.25 13.54
C ASP A 109 43.58 -2.75 13.27
N GLU A 110 44.19 -3.55 14.16
CA GLU A 110 44.20 -5.01 14.02
C GLU A 110 42.80 -5.62 14.21
N SER A 111 41.92 -4.99 15.00
CA SER A 111 40.56 -5.46 15.24
C SER A 111 39.58 -4.98 14.17
N SER A 112 38.91 -5.89 13.46
CA SER A 112 37.84 -5.55 12.51
C SER A 112 36.73 -4.73 13.15
N LYS A 113 36.33 -5.07 14.39
CA LYS A 113 35.32 -4.34 15.16
C LYS A 113 35.66 -2.87 15.36
N ILE A 114 36.93 -2.54 15.63
CA ILE A 114 37.38 -1.16 15.76
C ILE A 114 37.40 -0.49 14.39
N ARG A 115 37.97 -1.14 13.37
CA ARG A 115 37.99 -0.61 12.00
C ARG A 115 36.58 -0.26 11.50
N SER A 116 35.62 -1.15 11.68
CA SER A 116 34.23 -0.98 11.22
C SER A 116 33.51 0.11 12.03
N SER A 117 33.75 0.22 13.34
CA SER A 117 33.22 1.33 14.15
C SER A 117 33.82 2.69 13.78
N VAL A 118 35.11 2.73 13.46
CA VAL A 118 35.81 3.94 12.98
C VAL A 118 35.29 4.33 11.60
N ALA A 119 35.15 3.35 10.69
CA ALA A 119 34.63 3.58 9.36
C ALA A 119 33.22 4.20 9.41
N HIS A 120 32.33 3.62 10.22
CA HIS A 120 30.98 4.17 10.43
C HIS A 120 31.00 5.60 10.97
N ALA A 121 31.82 5.89 11.98
CA ALA A 121 31.96 7.25 12.51
C ALA A 121 32.47 8.22 11.42
N MET A 122 33.41 7.80 10.58
CA MET A 122 33.89 8.60 9.45
C MET A 122 32.78 8.87 8.41
N SER A 123 32.00 7.87 8.03
CA SER A 123 30.88 8.02 7.09
C SER A 123 29.81 8.98 7.61
N ARG A 124 29.45 8.87 8.89
CA ARG A 124 28.50 9.78 9.55
C ARG A 124 29.03 11.21 9.64
N ILE A 125 30.33 11.40 9.85
CA ILE A 125 30.93 12.74 9.75
C ILE A 125 30.88 13.24 8.30
N ALA A 126 31.17 12.37 7.34
CA ALA A 126 31.21 12.73 5.92
C ALA A 126 29.86 13.23 5.40
N SER A 127 28.73 12.64 5.82
CA SER A 127 27.40 13.08 5.42
C SER A 127 27.06 14.53 5.85
N PHE A 128 27.79 15.09 6.84
CA PHE A 128 27.63 16.49 7.24
C PHE A 128 28.73 17.39 6.69
N ASP A 129 29.96 16.89 6.64
CA ASP A 129 31.14 17.72 6.44
C ASP A 129 31.72 17.61 5.02
N TRP A 130 31.41 16.59 4.23
CA TRP A 130 31.92 16.44 2.88
C TRP A 130 30.93 16.99 1.84
N PRO A 131 31.36 17.70 0.78
CA PRO A 131 32.76 17.98 0.39
C PRO A 131 33.38 19.23 1.04
N ASP A 132 32.59 20.12 1.64
CA ASP A 132 33.05 21.49 1.93
C ASP A 132 33.98 21.58 3.15
N SER A 133 33.60 20.94 4.25
CA SER A 133 34.33 21.02 5.52
C SER A 133 35.42 19.97 5.65
N TRP A 134 35.33 18.83 4.95
CA TRP A 134 36.33 17.76 4.92
C TRP A 134 36.77 17.39 3.49
N PRO A 135 37.32 18.35 2.71
CA PRO A 135 37.61 18.16 1.28
C PRO A 135 38.64 17.05 0.99
N ASP A 136 39.57 16.82 1.92
CA ASP A 136 40.65 15.84 1.74
C ASP A 136 40.20 14.38 1.95
N LEU A 137 38.98 14.13 2.44
CA LEU A 137 38.50 12.78 2.79
C LEU A 137 38.64 11.79 1.64
N PHE A 138 38.17 12.15 0.44
CA PHE A 138 38.28 11.30 -0.74
C PHE A 138 39.75 10.95 -1.05
N THR A 139 40.66 11.94 -0.97
CA THR A 139 42.09 11.72 -1.21
C THR A 139 42.71 10.80 -0.17
N ILE A 140 42.35 10.96 1.11
CA ILE A 140 42.81 10.10 2.21
C ILE A 140 42.39 8.64 1.95
N LEU A 141 41.14 8.42 1.57
CA LEU A 141 40.61 7.08 1.32
C LEU A 141 41.26 6.44 0.08
N ILE A 142 41.48 7.17 -1.01
CA ILE A 142 42.21 6.66 -2.19
C ILE A 142 43.65 6.27 -1.82
N GLN A 143 44.35 7.10 -1.04
CA GLN A 143 45.71 6.77 -0.57
C GLN A 143 45.72 5.51 0.33
N ALA A 144 44.68 5.33 1.14
CA ALA A 144 44.50 4.14 1.96
C ALA A 144 44.38 2.86 1.10
N LEU A 145 43.66 2.92 -0.04
CA LEU A 145 43.58 1.80 -0.98
C LEU A 145 44.94 1.44 -1.63
N HIS A 146 45.88 2.40 -1.71
CA HIS A 146 47.22 2.18 -2.26
C HIS A 146 48.25 1.68 -1.25
N SER A 147 47.89 1.60 0.04
CA SER A 147 48.82 1.30 1.14
C SER A 147 49.39 -0.14 1.15
N MET A 148 48.82 -1.04 0.34
CA MET A 148 49.12 -2.49 0.32
C MET A 148 48.92 -3.20 1.68
N ASP A 149 48.36 -2.52 2.68
CA ASP A 149 48.01 -3.06 3.99
C ASP A 149 46.54 -3.50 3.98
N GLY A 150 46.30 -4.80 4.18
CA GLY A 150 44.98 -5.40 4.14
C GLY A 150 44.00 -4.78 5.12
N ASN A 151 44.45 -4.37 6.32
CA ASN A 151 43.59 -3.75 7.33
C ASN A 151 43.16 -2.35 6.89
N ILE A 152 44.10 -1.55 6.38
CA ILE A 152 43.84 -0.19 5.88
C ILE A 152 42.88 -0.22 4.69
N ILE A 153 43.12 -1.14 3.75
CA ILE A 153 42.25 -1.32 2.58
C ILE A 153 40.85 -1.72 3.03
N HIS A 154 40.72 -2.69 3.94
CA HIS A 154 39.44 -3.11 4.49
C HIS A 154 38.67 -1.94 5.12
N GLY A 155 39.32 -1.17 5.99
CA GLY A 155 38.72 -0.01 6.64
C GLY A 155 38.29 1.06 5.63
N ALA A 156 39.14 1.39 4.66
CA ALA A 156 38.84 2.38 3.63
C ALA A 156 37.67 1.94 2.73
N MET A 157 37.61 0.67 2.34
CA MET A 157 36.50 0.12 1.57
C MET A 157 35.17 0.19 2.33
N ARG A 158 35.18 -0.03 3.65
CA ARG A 158 33.97 0.12 4.48
C ARG A 158 33.47 1.56 4.49
N VAL A 159 34.37 2.53 4.62
CA VAL A 159 34.00 3.95 4.52
C VAL A 159 33.43 4.24 3.13
N PHE A 160 34.10 3.78 2.05
CA PHE A 160 33.61 4.01 0.69
C PHE A 160 32.22 3.39 0.43
N THR A 161 31.91 2.22 0.97
CA THR A 161 30.59 1.60 0.79
C THR A 161 29.48 2.50 1.35
N GLU A 162 29.68 3.10 2.52
CA GLU A 162 28.70 4.01 3.12
C GLU A 162 28.75 5.41 2.47
N PHE A 163 29.94 5.88 2.09
CA PHE A 163 30.16 7.19 1.49
C PHE A 163 29.74 7.29 0.02
N ALA A 164 29.71 6.18 -0.73
CA ALA A 164 29.38 6.19 -2.16
C ALA A 164 27.98 6.74 -2.45
N GLY A 165 27.01 6.51 -1.54
CA GLY A 165 25.67 7.05 -1.64
C GLY A 165 25.57 8.56 -1.37
N GLU A 166 26.55 9.15 -0.69
CA GLU A 166 26.61 10.60 -0.40
C GLU A 166 27.21 11.41 -1.56
N ILE A 167 27.68 10.74 -2.62
CA ILE A 167 28.23 11.40 -3.80
C ILE A 167 27.09 11.93 -4.66
N SER A 168 27.04 13.25 -4.85
CA SER A 168 26.07 13.92 -5.70
C SER A 168 26.53 13.99 -7.16
N ASP A 169 25.56 14.25 -8.03
CA ASP A 169 25.74 14.55 -9.46
C ASP A 169 26.84 15.59 -9.74
N LEU A 170 27.06 16.55 -8.85
CA LEU A 170 28.09 17.58 -8.98
C LEU A 170 29.51 17.03 -8.82
N GLN A 171 29.70 16.00 -7.97
CA GLN A 171 31.03 15.45 -7.71
C GLN A 171 31.35 14.22 -8.58
N VAL A 172 30.35 13.53 -9.14
CA VAL A 172 30.54 12.33 -9.98
C VAL A 172 31.61 12.54 -11.09
N PRO A 173 31.61 13.63 -11.89
CA PRO A 173 32.61 13.81 -12.95
C PRO A 173 34.06 13.87 -12.46
N GLN A 174 34.27 14.31 -11.21
CA GLN A 174 35.61 14.44 -10.61
C GLN A 174 36.04 13.14 -9.92
N ILE A 175 35.10 12.41 -9.33
CA ILE A 175 35.36 11.22 -8.53
C ILE A 175 35.42 9.95 -9.38
N ALA A 176 34.46 9.75 -10.28
CA ALA A 176 34.32 8.50 -11.04
C ALA A 176 35.60 8.10 -11.81
N PRO A 177 36.33 9.01 -12.49
CA PRO A 177 37.56 8.65 -13.21
C PRO A 177 38.70 8.14 -12.31
N THR A 178 38.66 8.43 -11.01
CA THR A 178 39.66 7.98 -10.03
C THR A 178 39.17 6.74 -9.27
N LEU A 179 37.90 6.72 -8.87
CA LEU A 179 37.32 5.67 -8.03
C LEU A 179 37.04 4.38 -8.81
N LEU A 180 36.38 4.46 -9.97
CA LEU A 180 36.01 3.28 -10.76
C LEU A 180 37.20 2.40 -11.19
N PRO A 181 38.35 2.94 -11.65
CA PRO A 181 39.52 2.12 -11.95
C PRO A 181 40.08 1.39 -10.72
N GLU A 182 40.09 2.02 -9.54
CA GLU A 182 40.57 1.37 -8.31
C GLU A 182 39.61 0.27 -7.86
N MET A 183 38.29 0.49 -7.93
CA MET A 183 37.30 -0.55 -7.65
C MET A 183 37.48 -1.76 -8.58
N LEU A 184 37.64 -1.50 -9.88
CA LEU A 184 37.87 -2.53 -10.88
C LEU A 184 39.20 -3.30 -10.64
N LYS A 185 40.25 -2.61 -10.19
CA LYS A 185 41.54 -3.23 -9.85
C LYS A 185 41.42 -4.14 -8.62
N ILE A 186 40.67 -3.72 -7.60
CA ILE A 186 40.40 -4.54 -6.41
C ILE A 186 39.61 -5.79 -6.83
N PHE A 187 38.50 -5.59 -7.55
CA PHE A 187 37.61 -6.66 -7.98
C PHE A 187 38.32 -7.77 -8.78
N LYS A 188 39.24 -7.42 -9.69
CA LYS A 188 39.99 -8.42 -10.48
C LYS A 188 40.94 -9.28 -9.68
N ASN A 189 41.43 -8.76 -8.55
CA ASN A 189 42.52 -9.37 -7.78
C ASN A 189 41.99 -9.94 -6.46
N THR A 190 40.87 -10.67 -6.48
CA THR A 190 40.24 -11.23 -5.28
C THR A 190 41.17 -12.10 -4.43
N GLN A 191 42.15 -12.77 -5.05
CA GLN A 191 43.17 -13.55 -4.33
C GLN A 191 44.08 -12.69 -3.43
N VAL A 192 44.22 -11.40 -3.76
CA VAL A 192 45.08 -10.46 -3.03
C VAL A 192 44.28 -9.72 -1.96
N TYR A 193 43.06 -9.27 -2.30
CA TYR A 193 42.26 -8.40 -1.42
C TYR A 193 41.19 -9.14 -0.59
N GLY A 194 40.92 -10.41 -0.90
CA GLY A 194 39.87 -11.21 -0.26
C GLY A 194 38.48 -10.96 -0.86
N VAL A 195 37.57 -11.91 -0.62
CA VAL A 195 36.23 -11.93 -1.25
C VAL A 195 35.36 -10.76 -0.78
N ARG A 196 35.35 -10.45 0.52
CA ARG A 196 34.53 -9.35 1.09
C ARG A 196 34.93 -7.98 0.53
N THR A 197 36.23 -7.69 0.47
CA THR A 197 36.77 -6.45 -0.12
C THR A 197 36.41 -6.34 -1.59
N SER A 198 36.53 -7.43 -2.36
CA SER A 198 36.11 -7.47 -3.75
C SER A 198 34.60 -7.26 -3.90
N SER A 199 33.77 -7.87 -3.04
CA SER A 199 32.31 -7.67 -3.01
C SER A 199 31.94 -6.19 -2.83
N ARG A 200 32.57 -5.51 -1.87
CA ARG A 200 32.37 -4.07 -1.64
C ARG A 200 32.78 -3.23 -2.85
N SER A 201 33.84 -3.61 -3.56
CA SER A 201 34.26 -2.90 -4.77
C SER A 201 33.24 -3.01 -5.90
N VAL A 202 32.54 -4.14 -6.01
CA VAL A 202 31.43 -4.33 -6.97
C VAL A 202 30.25 -3.44 -6.59
N ASN A 203 29.88 -3.41 -5.30
CA ASN A 203 28.83 -2.55 -4.77
C ASN A 203 29.11 -1.05 -5.02
N ILE A 204 30.30 -0.56 -4.66
CA ILE A 204 30.68 0.84 -4.89
C ILE A 204 30.67 1.17 -6.39
N PHE A 205 31.18 0.26 -7.24
CA PHE A 205 31.16 0.45 -8.68
C PHE A 205 29.71 0.56 -9.20
N SER A 206 28.79 -0.30 -8.74
CA SER A 206 27.40 -0.28 -9.17
C SER A 206 26.64 0.94 -8.67
N THR A 207 26.87 1.40 -7.44
CA THR A 207 26.29 2.65 -6.92
C THR A 207 26.66 3.84 -7.80
N ILE A 208 27.95 4.01 -8.12
CA ILE A 208 28.41 5.10 -9.01
C ILE A 208 27.86 4.93 -10.43
N ALA A 209 27.78 3.70 -10.95
CA ALA A 209 27.18 3.44 -12.25
C ALA A 209 25.68 3.80 -12.28
N GLY A 210 24.93 3.48 -11.22
CA GLY A 210 23.53 3.87 -11.06
C GLY A 210 23.36 5.38 -11.05
N LEU A 211 24.18 6.11 -10.27
CA LEU A 211 24.18 7.58 -10.26
C LEU A 211 24.47 8.17 -11.64
N ILE A 212 25.47 7.64 -12.37
CA ILE A 212 25.75 8.04 -13.76
C ILE A 212 24.53 7.74 -14.66
N GLY A 213 23.82 6.65 -14.41
CA GLY A 213 22.59 6.27 -15.11
C GLY A 213 21.49 7.31 -14.94
N LEU A 214 21.22 7.74 -13.69
CA LEU A 214 20.27 8.80 -13.38
C LEU A 214 20.68 10.16 -13.98
N MET A 215 21.98 10.45 -14.03
CA MET A 215 22.49 11.70 -14.63
C MET A 215 22.37 11.76 -16.15
N ARG A 216 22.28 10.61 -16.84
CA ARG A 216 22.30 10.50 -18.30
C ARG A 216 21.19 11.32 -18.96
N ASP A 217 20.03 11.39 -18.31
CA ASP A 217 18.85 12.09 -18.84
C ASP A 217 19.04 13.61 -18.88
N PHE A 218 19.92 14.13 -18.02
CA PHE A 218 20.25 15.55 -17.92
C PHE A 218 21.57 15.89 -18.64
N TYR A 219 22.55 14.98 -18.61
CA TYR A 219 23.91 15.19 -19.12
C TYR A 219 24.26 14.17 -20.20
N LYS A 220 23.86 14.44 -21.45
CA LYS A 220 24.11 13.55 -22.59
C LYS A 220 25.59 13.21 -22.76
N GLY A 221 25.92 11.92 -22.70
CA GLY A 221 27.26 11.39 -22.98
C GLY A 221 28.16 11.23 -21.74
N ILE A 222 27.65 11.54 -20.55
CA ILE A 222 28.37 11.35 -19.29
C ILE A 222 28.81 9.89 -19.08
N GLU A 223 27.98 8.95 -19.50
CA GLU A 223 28.24 7.52 -19.40
C GLU A 223 29.41 7.09 -20.30
N LYS A 224 29.56 7.75 -21.46
CA LYS A 224 30.66 7.47 -22.40
C LYS A 224 32.00 7.97 -21.89
N GLU A 225 31.98 9.07 -21.15
CA GLU A 225 33.18 9.71 -20.60
C GLU A 225 33.65 9.04 -19.32
N HIS A 226 32.73 8.71 -18.41
CA HIS A 226 33.09 8.32 -17.04
C HIS A 226 32.83 6.85 -16.69
N LEU A 227 32.01 6.10 -17.45
CA LEU A 227 31.68 4.70 -17.13
C LEU A 227 32.14 3.70 -18.19
N TYR A 228 31.80 3.93 -19.46
CA TYR A 228 32.10 3.00 -20.57
C TYR A 228 33.58 2.64 -20.75
N PRO A 229 34.59 3.48 -20.40
CA PRO A 229 35.99 3.07 -20.46
C PRO A 229 36.33 1.86 -19.56
N TYR A 230 35.59 1.66 -18.46
CA TYR A 230 35.85 0.63 -17.46
C TYR A 230 34.90 -0.56 -17.58
N LEU A 231 33.73 -0.34 -18.18
CA LEU A 231 32.63 -1.30 -18.21
C LEU A 231 32.93 -2.63 -18.94
N PRO A 232 33.63 -2.67 -20.11
CA PRO A 232 33.95 -3.94 -20.77
C PRO A 232 34.73 -4.90 -19.87
N GLU A 233 35.70 -4.35 -19.14
CA GLU A 233 36.59 -5.15 -18.31
C GLU A 233 35.93 -5.51 -16.98
N PHE A 234 35.08 -4.63 -16.44
CA PHE A 234 34.21 -4.94 -15.30
C PHE A 234 33.28 -6.12 -15.64
N LEU A 235 32.53 -6.05 -16.74
CA LEU A 235 31.61 -7.10 -17.18
C LEU A 235 32.32 -8.44 -17.46
N SER A 236 33.50 -8.39 -18.09
CA SER A 236 34.32 -9.60 -18.28
C SER A 236 34.74 -10.22 -16.94
N THR A 237 35.06 -9.40 -15.94
CA THR A 237 35.43 -9.87 -14.61
C THR A 237 34.21 -10.46 -13.89
N CYS A 238 33.03 -9.82 -14.00
CA CYS A 238 31.77 -10.35 -13.49
C CYS A 238 31.47 -11.75 -14.05
N SER A 239 31.51 -11.91 -15.37
CA SER A 239 31.27 -13.22 -16.03
C SER A 239 32.24 -14.29 -15.53
N GLN A 240 33.53 -13.96 -15.39
CA GLN A 240 34.54 -14.88 -14.85
C GLN A 240 34.28 -15.26 -13.40
N GLN A 241 33.97 -14.29 -12.53
CA GLN A 241 33.72 -14.54 -11.10
C GLN A 241 32.45 -15.35 -10.86
N LEU A 242 31.38 -15.09 -11.62
CA LEU A 242 30.14 -15.88 -11.57
C LEU A 242 30.38 -17.34 -11.98
N ALA A 243 31.30 -17.59 -12.92
CA ALA A 243 31.64 -18.94 -13.37
C ALA A 243 32.56 -19.71 -12.41
N LEU A 244 33.16 -19.05 -11.40
CA LEU A 244 34.03 -19.72 -10.43
C LEU A 244 33.21 -20.53 -9.42
N PRO A 245 33.64 -21.76 -9.07
CA PRO A 245 33.06 -22.50 -7.97
C PRO A 245 33.37 -21.79 -6.64
N ASP A 246 32.56 -22.08 -5.62
CA ASP A 246 32.75 -21.49 -4.29
C ASP A 246 34.07 -21.97 -3.67
N GLY A 247 34.75 -21.06 -2.99
CA GLY A 247 36.06 -21.26 -2.39
C GLY A 247 36.68 -19.98 -1.85
N PRO A 248 38.00 -19.95 -1.58
CA PRO A 248 38.66 -18.81 -0.92
C PRO A 248 38.61 -17.48 -1.70
N SER A 249 38.23 -17.51 -2.98
CA SER A 249 38.24 -16.35 -3.87
C SER A 249 36.91 -16.05 -4.55
N SER A 250 35.87 -16.83 -4.28
CA SER A 250 34.50 -16.60 -4.79
C SER A 250 33.53 -17.36 -3.89
N ASP A 251 32.38 -16.77 -3.57
CA ASP A 251 31.32 -17.38 -2.78
C ASP A 251 29.95 -16.75 -3.14
N CYS A 252 28.89 -17.16 -2.45
CA CYS A 252 27.54 -16.64 -2.66
C CYS A 252 27.43 -15.11 -2.50
N GLY A 253 28.17 -14.51 -1.56
CA GLY A 253 28.10 -13.07 -1.28
C GLY A 253 28.62 -12.22 -2.43
N ILE A 254 29.80 -12.54 -2.99
CA ILE A 254 30.32 -11.78 -4.14
C ILE A 254 29.48 -12.02 -5.40
N LYS A 255 28.95 -13.24 -5.59
CA LYS A 255 28.05 -13.54 -6.71
C LYS A 255 26.76 -12.74 -6.62
N MET A 256 26.18 -12.63 -5.42
CA MET A 256 25.02 -11.78 -5.14
C MET A 256 25.31 -10.32 -5.50
N GLU A 257 26.40 -9.73 -5.02
CA GLU A 257 26.74 -8.33 -5.34
C GLU A 257 26.99 -8.13 -6.84
N ILE A 258 27.56 -9.11 -7.54
CA ILE A 258 27.69 -9.06 -9.00
C ILE A 258 26.31 -9.06 -9.68
N LEU A 259 25.37 -9.89 -9.25
CA LEU A 259 24.02 -9.92 -9.81
C LEU A 259 23.28 -8.60 -9.61
N LYS A 260 23.34 -8.02 -8.41
CA LYS A 260 22.79 -6.67 -8.14
C LYS A 260 23.44 -5.61 -9.01
N ALA A 261 24.76 -5.66 -9.20
CA ALA A 261 25.45 -4.74 -10.10
C ALA A 261 24.98 -4.90 -11.56
N LEU A 262 24.79 -6.13 -12.03
CA LEU A 262 24.29 -6.42 -13.37
C LEU A 262 22.84 -5.95 -13.55
N GLU A 263 22.01 -6.09 -12.53
CA GLU A 263 20.63 -5.58 -12.49
C GLU A 263 20.60 -4.06 -12.69
N VAL A 264 21.38 -3.31 -11.91
CA VAL A 264 21.53 -1.84 -12.06
C VAL A 264 21.94 -1.48 -13.50
N LEU A 265 22.90 -2.20 -14.07
CA LEU A 265 23.39 -1.95 -15.42
C LEU A 265 22.35 -2.30 -16.51
N VAL A 266 21.55 -3.34 -16.31
CA VAL A 266 20.44 -3.70 -17.21
C VAL A 266 19.36 -2.64 -17.19
N LYS A 267 18.99 -2.14 -16.00
CA LYS A 267 17.98 -1.09 -15.81
C LYS A 267 18.42 0.23 -16.45
N HIS A 268 19.63 0.71 -16.18
CA HIS A 268 20.08 2.05 -16.59
C HIS A 268 20.78 2.09 -17.96
N PHE A 269 21.41 0.99 -18.39
CA PHE A 269 22.22 0.93 -19.62
C PHE A 269 21.87 -0.27 -20.54
N PRO A 270 20.59 -0.55 -20.83
CA PRO A 270 20.17 -1.75 -21.55
C PRO A 270 20.78 -1.87 -22.95
N LYS A 271 20.90 -0.75 -23.68
CA LYS A 271 21.50 -0.70 -25.03
C LYS A 271 22.97 -1.13 -25.03
N TYR A 272 23.72 -0.79 -23.98
CA TYR A 272 25.12 -1.18 -23.83
C TYR A 272 25.22 -2.66 -23.41
N MET A 273 24.42 -3.06 -22.43
CA MET A 273 24.38 -4.43 -21.91
C MET A 273 24.04 -5.46 -22.99
N LEU A 274 23.22 -5.12 -23.98
CA LEU A 274 22.88 -5.98 -25.12
C LEU A 274 24.12 -6.57 -25.82
N GLN A 275 25.23 -5.84 -25.87
CA GLN A 275 26.46 -6.27 -26.55
C GLN A 275 27.25 -7.32 -25.75
N HIS A 276 27.01 -7.40 -24.44
CA HIS A 276 27.79 -8.22 -23.50
C HIS A 276 26.96 -9.34 -22.84
N ILE A 277 25.63 -9.25 -22.90
CA ILE A 277 24.71 -10.14 -22.19
C ILE A 277 24.92 -11.62 -22.52
N THR A 278 25.33 -11.95 -23.75
CA THR A 278 25.57 -13.33 -24.21
C THR A 278 26.72 -14.02 -23.47
N SER A 279 27.65 -13.27 -22.88
CA SER A 279 28.72 -13.79 -22.04
C SER A 279 28.36 -13.88 -20.55
N ILE A 280 27.30 -13.18 -20.14
CA ILE A 280 26.88 -13.06 -18.73
C ILE A 280 25.78 -14.08 -18.41
N LEU A 281 24.85 -14.30 -19.34
CA LEU A 281 23.74 -15.23 -19.11
C LEU A 281 24.18 -16.67 -18.83
N PRO A 282 25.19 -17.26 -19.49
CA PRO A 282 25.57 -18.65 -19.21
C PRO A 282 26.00 -18.93 -17.77
N PRO A 283 26.87 -18.15 -17.11
CA PRO A 283 27.19 -18.38 -15.70
C PRO A 283 26.02 -18.04 -14.77
N VAL A 284 25.20 -17.02 -15.06
CA VAL A 284 23.98 -16.74 -14.27
C VAL A 284 23.00 -17.91 -14.37
N TRP A 285 22.82 -18.47 -15.56
CA TRP A 285 22.01 -19.66 -15.80
C TRP A 285 22.56 -20.87 -15.04
N ALA A 286 23.87 -21.05 -15.02
CA ALA A 286 24.50 -22.11 -14.24
C ALA A 286 24.23 -21.93 -12.74
N ILE A 287 24.33 -20.70 -12.21
CA ILE A 287 23.95 -20.41 -10.81
C ILE A 287 22.49 -20.77 -10.59
N PHE A 288 21.57 -20.24 -11.40
CA PHE A 288 20.13 -20.47 -11.25
C PHE A 288 19.76 -21.96 -11.27
N THR A 289 20.37 -22.74 -12.17
CA THR A 289 20.01 -24.16 -12.39
C THR A 289 20.78 -25.15 -11.51
N GLN A 290 22.06 -24.91 -11.21
CA GLN A 290 22.89 -25.84 -10.42
C GLN A 290 22.72 -25.64 -8.91
N SER A 291 22.28 -24.45 -8.49
CA SER A 291 21.97 -24.11 -7.10
C SER A 291 20.77 -24.86 -6.55
N VAL A 292 19.91 -25.37 -7.42
CA VAL A 292 18.68 -26.07 -7.04
C VAL A 292 18.94 -27.31 -6.19
N ASP A 293 19.89 -28.17 -6.59
CA ASP A 293 20.21 -29.38 -5.82
C ASP A 293 20.77 -29.04 -4.44
N HIS A 294 21.50 -27.93 -4.32
CA HIS A 294 22.01 -27.44 -3.04
C HIS A 294 20.88 -26.91 -2.16
N TYR A 295 20.02 -26.07 -2.72
CA TYR A 295 18.85 -25.51 -2.02
C TYR A 295 17.89 -26.60 -1.53
N ILE A 296 17.65 -27.63 -2.36
CA ILE A 296 16.82 -28.78 -1.98
C ILE A 296 17.38 -29.49 -0.75
N LYS A 297 18.69 -29.71 -0.70
CA LYS A 297 19.34 -30.49 0.37
C LYS A 297 19.55 -29.70 1.65
N THR A 298 19.85 -28.40 1.55
CA THR A 298 20.21 -27.57 2.70
C THR A 298 19.01 -26.84 3.29
N THR A 299 18.10 -26.34 2.46
CA THR A 299 16.96 -25.54 2.91
C THR A 299 15.64 -26.30 2.81
N ILE A 300 15.27 -26.84 1.64
CA ILE A 300 13.94 -27.44 1.46
C ILE A 300 13.77 -28.68 2.33
N ASN A 301 14.73 -29.62 2.31
CA ASN A 301 14.65 -30.91 3.00
C ASN A 301 15.63 -31.04 4.20
N CYS A 302 16.40 -29.99 4.51
CA CYS A 302 17.33 -29.95 5.66
C CYS A 302 18.19 -31.22 5.87
N ILE A 303 18.61 -31.88 4.78
CA ILE A 303 19.38 -33.13 4.79
C ILE A 303 20.81 -32.85 5.26
N ASP A 304 21.36 -31.72 4.84
CA ASP A 304 22.72 -31.28 5.17
C ASP A 304 22.65 -30.06 6.08
N SER A 305 23.19 -30.15 7.30
CA SER A 305 23.30 -28.99 8.21
C SER A 305 24.44 -28.08 7.74
N THR A 306 24.12 -26.85 7.38
CA THR A 306 25.12 -25.80 7.12
C THR A 306 24.93 -24.68 8.13
N ASP A 307 25.94 -24.46 8.98
CA ASP A 307 25.96 -23.26 9.83
C ASP A 307 26.07 -22.02 8.93
N ASP A 308 25.29 -21.00 9.24
CA ASP A 308 25.39 -19.70 8.60
C ASP A 308 26.81 -19.15 8.70
N VAL A 309 27.40 -18.83 7.55
CA VAL A 309 28.74 -18.23 7.52
C VAL A 309 28.60 -16.76 7.84
N VAL A 310 29.04 -16.39 9.04
CA VAL A 310 29.17 -15.00 9.47
C VAL A 310 30.54 -14.48 9.05
N ASP A 311 30.59 -13.35 8.34
CA ASP A 311 31.84 -12.76 7.91
C ASP A 311 32.58 -11.99 9.04
N GLU A 312 33.75 -11.39 8.71
CA GLU A 312 34.59 -10.64 9.66
C GLU A 312 33.92 -9.39 10.26
N ASP A 313 32.80 -8.95 9.65
CA ASP A 313 32.02 -7.78 10.03
C ASP A 313 30.69 -8.15 10.73
N GLY A 314 30.36 -9.45 10.82
CA GLY A 314 29.13 -9.93 11.44
C GLY A 314 27.96 -10.11 10.47
N GLU A 315 28.18 -9.97 9.15
CA GLU A 315 27.15 -10.15 8.13
C GLU A 315 26.94 -11.64 7.84
N ILE A 316 25.69 -12.09 7.90
CA ILE A 316 25.30 -13.48 7.60
C ILE A 316 25.24 -13.66 6.08
N LEU A 317 26.09 -14.53 5.55
CA LEU A 317 26.12 -14.88 4.13
C LEU A 317 25.14 -16.03 3.87
N SER A 318 23.86 -15.69 3.74
CA SER A 318 22.84 -16.67 3.35
C SER A 318 22.87 -16.94 1.84
N PHE A 319 22.80 -18.22 1.48
CA PHE A 319 22.62 -18.66 0.10
C PHE A 319 21.29 -18.17 -0.50
N GLU A 320 20.27 -17.97 0.32
CA GLU A 320 18.97 -17.45 -0.10
C GLU A 320 19.10 -16.06 -0.72
N ASN A 321 20.00 -15.22 -0.20
CA ASN A 321 20.28 -13.90 -0.75
C ASN A 321 20.81 -13.95 -2.19
N LEU A 322 21.56 -15.00 -2.55
CA LEU A 322 21.97 -15.22 -3.93
C LEU A 322 20.78 -15.61 -4.82
N VAL A 323 19.83 -16.39 -4.30
CA VAL A 323 18.60 -16.77 -5.00
C VAL A 323 17.72 -15.54 -5.24
N TYR A 324 17.51 -14.69 -4.21
CA TYR A 324 16.79 -13.43 -4.35
C TYR A 324 17.36 -12.55 -5.46
N SER A 325 18.67 -12.26 -5.41
CA SER A 325 19.30 -11.44 -6.46
C SER A 325 19.32 -12.11 -7.84
N THR A 326 19.21 -13.44 -7.91
CA THR A 326 19.02 -14.13 -9.19
C THR A 326 17.62 -13.88 -9.75
N PHE A 327 16.58 -13.93 -8.91
CA PHE A 327 15.20 -13.63 -9.33
C PHE A 327 15.05 -12.15 -9.71
N GLU A 328 15.58 -11.22 -8.91
CA GLU A 328 15.58 -9.78 -9.20
C GLU A 328 16.25 -9.47 -10.55
N PHE A 329 17.38 -10.13 -10.84
CA PHE A 329 18.04 -9.99 -12.13
C PHE A 329 17.18 -10.52 -13.29
N ILE A 330 16.48 -11.65 -13.11
CA ILE A 330 15.53 -12.15 -14.13
C ILE A 330 14.39 -11.14 -14.33
N VAL A 331 13.82 -10.60 -13.26
CA VAL A 331 12.77 -9.56 -13.34
C VAL A 331 13.27 -8.34 -14.12
N ALA A 332 14.47 -7.84 -13.83
CA ALA A 332 15.06 -6.71 -14.56
C ALA A 332 15.24 -7.01 -16.07
N LEU A 333 15.51 -8.26 -16.45
CA LEU A 333 15.54 -8.67 -17.86
C LEU A 333 14.14 -8.73 -18.48
N VAL A 334 13.11 -9.12 -17.72
CA VAL A 334 11.71 -9.17 -18.18
C VAL A 334 11.16 -7.77 -18.41
N GLU A 335 11.44 -6.84 -17.50
CA GLU A 335 11.00 -5.44 -17.56
C GLU A 335 11.68 -4.68 -18.71
N SER A 336 12.88 -5.09 -19.10
CA SER A 336 13.58 -4.48 -20.22
C SER A 336 13.08 -4.98 -21.57
N SER A 337 12.53 -4.07 -22.38
CA SER A 337 12.11 -4.36 -23.77
C SER A 337 13.23 -4.95 -24.65
N LYS A 338 14.51 -4.71 -24.30
CA LYS A 338 15.68 -5.25 -25.01
C LYS A 338 15.97 -6.72 -24.70
N PHE A 339 15.59 -7.20 -23.51
CA PHE A 339 15.92 -8.55 -23.04
C PHE A 339 14.71 -9.48 -22.95
N LYS A 340 13.48 -8.93 -22.96
CA LYS A 340 12.22 -9.68 -22.93
C LYS A 340 12.19 -10.90 -23.87
N LYS A 341 12.60 -10.74 -25.14
CA LYS A 341 12.66 -11.85 -26.13
C LYS A 341 13.65 -12.95 -25.76
N THR A 342 14.75 -12.60 -25.08
CA THR A 342 15.74 -13.58 -24.62
C THR A 342 15.16 -14.42 -23.49
N VAL A 343 14.48 -13.79 -22.52
CA VAL A 343 13.79 -14.50 -21.43
C VAL A 343 12.69 -15.40 -22.00
N GLN A 344 11.88 -14.88 -22.93
CA GLN A 344 10.81 -15.62 -23.61
C GLN A 344 11.28 -16.96 -24.21
N GLN A 345 12.49 -17.00 -24.79
CA GLN A 345 13.07 -18.23 -25.36
C GLN A 345 13.29 -19.34 -24.32
N TYR A 346 13.61 -18.97 -23.08
CA TYR A 346 13.93 -19.89 -21.98
C TYR A 346 12.81 -19.95 -20.93
N LEU A 347 11.66 -19.35 -21.21
CA LEU A 347 10.54 -19.18 -20.27
C LEU A 347 10.11 -20.49 -19.59
N GLU A 348 10.02 -21.59 -20.34
CA GLU A 348 9.65 -22.90 -19.79
C GLU A 348 10.66 -23.41 -18.75
N GLU A 349 11.96 -23.27 -19.02
CA GLU A 349 13.00 -23.68 -18.08
C GLU A 349 13.03 -22.77 -16.85
N ILE A 350 12.84 -21.46 -17.05
CA ILE A 350 12.76 -20.50 -15.94
C ILE A 350 11.61 -20.88 -15.01
N LEU A 351 10.40 -21.05 -15.56
CA LEU A 351 9.23 -21.49 -14.79
C LEU A 351 9.50 -22.81 -14.07
N PHE A 352 10.10 -23.80 -14.75
CA PHE A 352 10.42 -25.09 -14.14
C PHE A 352 11.32 -24.94 -12.90
N PHE A 353 12.45 -24.24 -13.00
CA PHE A 353 13.37 -24.10 -11.89
C PHE A 353 12.82 -23.20 -10.78
N THR A 354 12.09 -22.13 -11.12
CA THR A 354 11.42 -21.27 -10.14
C THR A 354 10.39 -22.06 -9.32
N MET A 355 9.62 -22.95 -9.95
CA MET A 355 8.73 -23.86 -9.23
C MET A 355 9.48 -24.80 -8.27
N VAL A 356 10.71 -25.21 -8.60
CA VAL A 356 11.51 -26.05 -7.68
C VAL A 356 11.93 -25.26 -6.44
N TYR A 357 12.34 -23.99 -6.59
CA TYR A 357 12.66 -23.10 -5.47
C TYR A 357 11.45 -22.76 -4.61
N MET A 358 10.25 -22.80 -5.18
CA MET A 358 9.00 -22.47 -4.51
C MET A 358 8.45 -23.57 -3.60
N GLN A 359 9.05 -24.77 -3.59
CA GLN A 359 8.62 -25.85 -2.70
C GLN A 359 8.71 -25.43 -1.23
N ILE A 360 7.71 -25.88 -0.45
CA ILE A 360 7.66 -25.70 1.00
C ILE A 360 8.90 -26.31 1.69
N THR A 361 9.52 -25.54 2.58
CA THR A 361 10.69 -25.97 3.37
C THR A 361 10.27 -26.70 4.64
N ASP A 362 11.16 -27.51 5.24
CA ASP A 362 10.88 -28.17 6.53
C ASP A 362 10.71 -27.16 7.68
N GLU A 363 11.45 -26.04 7.63
CA GLU A 363 11.27 -24.94 8.59
C GLU A 363 9.86 -24.32 8.48
N GLN A 364 9.35 -24.10 7.27
CA GLN A 364 7.97 -23.65 7.06
C GLN A 364 6.94 -24.69 7.52
N VAL A 365 7.18 -25.98 7.26
CA VAL A 365 6.32 -27.06 7.76
C VAL A 365 6.22 -27.00 9.28
N ASP A 366 7.35 -26.85 9.97
CA ASP A 366 7.38 -26.75 11.43
C ASP A 366 6.74 -25.46 11.94
N LEU A 367 7.06 -24.31 11.34
CA LEU A 367 6.49 -23.01 11.71
C LEU A 367 4.97 -23.02 11.57
N TRP A 368 4.46 -23.36 10.39
CA TRP A 368 3.03 -23.33 10.07
C TRP A 368 2.22 -24.41 10.80
N SER A 369 2.84 -25.52 11.17
CA SER A 369 2.19 -26.54 12.00
C SER A 369 2.01 -26.08 13.45
N ASN A 370 2.91 -25.23 13.95
CA ASN A 370 2.88 -24.73 15.33
C ASN A 370 2.15 -23.39 15.46
N ASP A 371 2.15 -22.57 14.41
CA ASP A 371 1.47 -21.28 14.34
C ASP A 371 0.55 -21.18 13.10
N PRO A 372 -0.73 -21.53 13.26
CA PRO A 372 -1.71 -21.43 12.18
C PRO A 372 -2.03 -20.00 11.75
N ASN A 373 -1.80 -18.98 12.59
CA ASN A 373 -2.02 -17.59 12.21
C ASN A 373 -0.91 -17.14 11.26
N GLN A 374 0.35 -17.45 11.58
CA GLN A 374 1.48 -17.24 10.68
C GLN A 374 1.28 -17.97 9.34
N PHE A 375 0.72 -19.19 9.36
CA PHE A 375 0.39 -19.91 8.14
C PHE A 375 -0.61 -19.17 7.25
N VAL A 376 -1.68 -18.61 7.83
CA VAL A 376 -2.66 -17.82 7.06
C VAL A 376 -2.01 -16.54 6.52
N GLU A 377 -1.21 -15.85 7.32
CA GLU A 377 -0.54 -14.61 6.95
C GLU A 377 0.54 -14.81 5.86
N ASP A 378 1.31 -15.89 5.92
CA ASP A 378 2.37 -16.17 4.94
C ASP A 378 1.82 -16.64 3.57
N GLU A 379 0.64 -17.27 3.56
CA GLU A 379 -0.01 -17.78 2.35
C GLU A 379 -1.19 -16.90 1.90
N ASP A 380 -1.30 -15.70 2.46
CA ASP A 380 -2.14 -14.63 1.96
C ASP A 380 -1.54 -14.04 0.66
N GLU A 381 -2.41 -13.55 -0.23
CA GLU A 381 -1.98 -12.91 -1.48
C GLU A 381 -1.32 -11.55 -1.19
N GLU A 382 -1.68 -10.88 -0.08
CA GLU A 382 -1.14 -9.58 0.36
C GLU A 382 -0.07 -9.70 1.47
N THR A 383 0.58 -10.87 1.58
CA THR A 383 1.58 -11.12 2.62
C THR A 383 2.74 -10.12 2.59
N LEU A 384 3.14 -9.66 3.78
CA LEU A 384 4.36 -8.85 3.98
C LEU A 384 5.59 -9.73 4.24
N SER A 385 5.42 -11.05 4.34
CA SER A 385 6.50 -11.99 4.57
C SER A 385 7.44 -12.06 3.37
N TYR A 386 8.71 -12.31 3.64
CA TYR A 386 9.73 -12.42 2.59
C TYR A 386 10.49 -13.73 2.71
N SER A 387 10.37 -14.58 1.69
CA SER A 387 11.06 -15.87 1.60
C SER A 387 11.35 -16.21 0.13
N VAL A 388 12.22 -17.20 -0.11
CA VAL A 388 12.50 -17.71 -1.47
C VAL A 388 11.22 -18.22 -2.12
N ARG A 389 10.31 -18.84 -1.34
CA ARG A 389 9.00 -19.30 -1.83
C ARG A 389 8.14 -18.14 -2.33
N ILE A 390 8.01 -17.07 -1.54
CA ILE A 390 7.22 -15.88 -1.90
C ILE A 390 7.85 -15.15 -3.09
N SER A 391 9.18 -15.00 -3.10
CA SER A 391 9.90 -14.37 -4.23
C SER A 391 9.78 -15.18 -5.53
N ALA A 392 9.78 -16.51 -5.44
CA ALA A 392 9.55 -17.40 -6.58
C ALA A 392 8.11 -17.29 -7.10
N GLN A 393 7.13 -17.20 -6.22
CA GLN A 393 5.73 -16.91 -6.57
C GLN A 393 5.61 -15.57 -7.29
N PHE A 394 6.18 -14.49 -6.76
CA PHE A 394 6.19 -13.18 -7.40
C PHE A 394 6.79 -13.24 -8.81
N LEU A 395 7.90 -13.95 -8.98
CA LEU A 395 8.51 -14.15 -10.30
C LEU A 395 7.57 -14.92 -11.26
N ILE A 396 6.90 -15.99 -10.80
CA ILE A 396 5.94 -16.73 -11.65
C ILE A 396 4.78 -15.82 -12.07
N LEU A 397 4.17 -15.09 -11.14
CA LEU A 397 3.08 -14.16 -11.42
C LEU A 397 3.51 -13.07 -12.40
N THR A 398 4.69 -12.48 -12.18
CA THR A 398 5.28 -11.48 -13.09
C THR A 398 5.47 -12.06 -14.50
N LEU A 399 5.99 -13.29 -14.63
CA LEU A 399 6.15 -13.94 -15.93
C LEU A 399 4.80 -14.22 -16.60
N CYS A 400 3.79 -14.63 -15.84
CA CYS A 400 2.43 -14.86 -16.32
C CYS A 400 1.76 -13.57 -16.82
N GLN A 401 1.93 -12.45 -16.11
CA GLN A 401 1.43 -11.14 -16.52
C GLN A 401 2.16 -10.60 -17.76
N ARG A 402 3.47 -10.83 -17.87
CA ARG A 402 4.29 -10.22 -18.95
C ARG A 402 4.32 -11.01 -20.25
N PHE A 403 3.99 -12.30 -20.23
CA PHE A 403 4.05 -13.20 -21.40
C PHE A 403 2.74 -14.00 -21.57
N LYS A 404 1.99 -13.74 -22.65
CA LYS A 404 0.73 -14.45 -22.96
C LYS A 404 0.91 -15.98 -23.05
N GLU A 405 2.08 -16.47 -23.47
CA GLU A 405 2.36 -17.92 -23.53
C GLU A 405 2.81 -18.56 -22.20
N ALA A 406 3.11 -17.77 -21.15
CA ALA A 406 3.64 -18.28 -19.89
C ALA A 406 2.75 -19.35 -19.24
N PRO A 407 1.41 -19.21 -19.17
CA PRO A 407 0.55 -20.27 -18.65
C PRO A 407 0.71 -21.59 -19.40
N GLN A 408 0.87 -21.54 -20.74
CA GLN A 408 1.08 -22.75 -21.54
C GLN A 408 2.46 -23.39 -21.27
N LYS A 409 3.49 -22.58 -21.05
CA LYS A 409 4.84 -23.06 -20.69
C LYS A 409 4.87 -23.64 -19.27
N LEU A 410 4.14 -23.02 -18.35
CA LEU A 410 3.95 -23.53 -16.99
C LEU A 410 3.34 -24.94 -17.00
N PHE A 411 2.36 -25.20 -17.86
CA PHE A 411 1.78 -26.55 -17.99
C PHE A 411 2.80 -27.61 -18.44
N ASN A 412 3.76 -27.26 -19.29
CA ASN A 412 4.84 -28.17 -19.68
C ASN A 412 5.79 -28.43 -18.50
N ALA A 413 6.13 -27.38 -17.74
CA ALA A 413 6.95 -27.48 -16.52
C ALA A 413 6.28 -28.37 -15.45
N VAL A 414 4.96 -28.21 -15.25
CA VAL A 414 4.14 -29.07 -14.38
C VAL A 414 4.28 -30.54 -14.78
N GLY A 415 4.18 -30.87 -16.08
CA GLY A 415 4.34 -32.25 -16.56
C GLY A 415 5.71 -32.85 -16.21
N ARG A 416 6.79 -32.05 -16.29
CA ARG A 416 8.15 -32.47 -15.92
C ARG A 416 8.30 -32.70 -14.41
N LEU A 417 7.79 -31.78 -13.59
CA LEU A 417 7.83 -31.91 -12.13
C LEU A 417 7.01 -33.10 -11.65
N LYS A 418 5.85 -33.36 -12.28
CA LYS A 418 5.03 -34.53 -11.98
C LYS A 418 5.81 -35.82 -12.19
N LEU A 419 6.52 -35.96 -13.32
CA LEU A 419 7.36 -37.14 -13.57
C LEU A 419 8.41 -37.33 -12.48
N LYS A 420 9.04 -36.24 -12.02
CA LYS A 420 10.00 -36.29 -10.92
C LYS A 420 9.36 -36.72 -9.59
N GLY A 421 8.19 -36.18 -9.26
CA GLY A 421 7.43 -36.57 -8.09
C GLY A 421 7.01 -38.05 -8.13
N ASP A 422 6.56 -38.54 -9.29
CA ASP A 422 6.20 -39.95 -9.52
C ASP A 422 7.41 -40.90 -9.34
N GLU A 423 8.59 -40.51 -9.84
CA GLU A 423 9.84 -41.26 -9.64
C GLU A 423 10.22 -41.37 -8.17
N LEU A 424 10.16 -40.27 -7.42
CA LEU A 424 10.47 -40.25 -5.98
C LEU A 424 9.45 -41.06 -5.18
N ARG A 425 8.16 -40.93 -5.51
CA ARG A 425 7.08 -41.69 -4.88
C ARG A 425 7.24 -43.19 -5.09
N THR A 426 7.57 -43.62 -6.31
CA THR A 426 7.82 -45.05 -6.60
C THR A 426 9.09 -45.59 -5.94
N GLN A 427 10.06 -44.73 -5.64
CA GLN A 427 11.25 -45.07 -4.85
C GLN A 427 10.99 -45.09 -3.33
N GLY A 428 9.86 -44.55 -2.87
CA GLY A 428 9.53 -44.43 -1.46
C GLY A 428 10.29 -43.31 -0.74
N ASP A 429 10.74 -42.27 -1.45
CA ASP A 429 11.34 -41.07 -0.86
C ASP A 429 10.28 -40.25 -0.13
N GLU A 430 10.53 -39.83 1.11
CA GLU A 430 9.54 -39.14 1.96
C GLU A 430 9.18 -37.72 1.46
N HIS A 431 9.95 -37.13 0.55
CA HIS A 431 9.78 -35.73 0.10
C HIS A 431 9.04 -35.62 -1.25
N TRP A 432 8.56 -36.73 -1.82
CA TRP A 432 7.85 -36.72 -3.12
C TRP A 432 6.64 -35.77 -3.14
N TRP A 433 6.00 -35.58 -1.98
CA TRP A 433 4.78 -34.79 -1.83
C TRP A 433 5.01 -33.29 -2.05
N LYS A 434 6.22 -32.76 -1.77
CA LYS A 434 6.55 -31.33 -1.97
C LYS A 434 6.47 -30.93 -3.45
N TYR A 435 6.83 -31.84 -4.35
CA TYR A 435 6.67 -31.64 -5.79
C TYR A 435 5.21 -31.53 -6.20
N TYR A 436 4.34 -32.37 -5.64
CA TYR A 436 2.90 -32.29 -5.92
C TYR A 436 2.27 -31.04 -5.31
N GLU A 437 2.69 -30.64 -4.11
CA GLU A 437 2.20 -29.42 -3.44
C GLU A 437 2.45 -28.19 -4.32
N VAL A 438 3.70 -27.97 -4.75
CA VAL A 438 4.03 -26.77 -5.56
C VAL A 438 3.39 -26.79 -6.94
N ILE A 439 3.21 -27.97 -7.55
CA ILE A 439 2.47 -28.13 -8.81
C ILE A 439 1.04 -27.63 -8.63
N LEU A 440 0.36 -28.10 -7.58
CA LEU A 440 -1.02 -27.75 -7.31
C LEU A 440 -1.17 -26.26 -6.95
N LEU A 441 -0.21 -25.70 -6.22
CA LEU A 441 -0.17 -24.27 -5.91
C LEU A 441 -0.06 -23.42 -7.16
N CYS A 442 0.92 -23.70 -8.02
CA CYS A 442 1.11 -22.95 -9.26
C CYS A 442 -0.09 -23.05 -10.21
N LEU A 443 -0.74 -24.21 -10.26
CA LEU A 443 -1.97 -24.39 -11.04
C LEU A 443 -3.14 -23.54 -10.50
N GLY A 444 -3.21 -23.32 -9.19
CA GLY A 444 -4.19 -22.42 -8.59
C GLY A 444 -3.93 -20.95 -8.94
N TYR A 445 -2.66 -20.51 -8.94
CA TYR A 445 -2.31 -19.13 -9.31
C TYR A 445 -2.61 -18.77 -10.76
N VAL A 446 -2.58 -19.74 -11.68
CA VAL A 446 -2.98 -19.51 -13.09
C VAL A 446 -4.43 -19.90 -13.39
N GLN A 447 -5.31 -19.92 -12.37
CA GLN A 447 -6.71 -20.28 -12.54
C GLN A 447 -7.40 -19.43 -13.61
N GLN A 448 -7.24 -18.10 -13.60
CA GLN A 448 -7.91 -17.22 -14.57
C GLN A 448 -7.55 -17.61 -16.02
N SER A 449 -6.27 -17.80 -16.33
CA SER A 449 -5.83 -18.27 -17.65
C SER A 449 -6.34 -19.67 -18.00
N ILE A 450 -6.56 -20.54 -17.01
CA ILE A 450 -7.20 -21.84 -17.22
C ILE A 450 -8.68 -21.63 -17.57
N LEU A 451 -9.40 -20.77 -16.85
CA LEU A 451 -10.82 -20.46 -17.09
C LEU A 451 -11.04 -19.88 -18.48
N GLU A 452 -10.23 -18.89 -18.90
CA GLU A 452 -10.27 -18.32 -20.25
C GLU A 452 -10.15 -19.42 -21.32
N LYS A 453 -9.22 -20.36 -21.15
CA LYS A 453 -9.03 -21.49 -22.08
C LYS A 453 -10.16 -22.52 -22.04
N VAL A 454 -10.89 -22.61 -20.92
CA VAL A 454 -12.10 -23.44 -20.83
C VAL A 454 -13.22 -22.79 -21.62
N GLU A 455 -13.39 -21.47 -21.50
CA GLU A 455 -14.42 -20.69 -22.20
C GLU A 455 -14.20 -20.65 -23.71
N THR A 456 -12.96 -20.46 -24.16
CA THR A 456 -12.59 -20.50 -25.58
C THR A 456 -12.57 -21.92 -26.16
N GLY A 457 -12.64 -22.95 -25.31
CA GLY A 457 -12.61 -24.36 -25.72
C GLY A 457 -11.23 -24.87 -26.15
N GLU A 458 -10.17 -24.13 -25.84
CA GLU A 458 -8.78 -24.46 -26.20
C GLU A 458 -8.10 -25.43 -25.23
N LEU A 459 -8.67 -25.63 -24.04
CA LEU A 459 -8.11 -26.52 -23.03
C LEU A 459 -8.30 -28.01 -23.40
N LYS A 460 -7.18 -28.73 -23.60
CA LYS A 460 -7.17 -30.16 -23.94
C LYS A 460 -7.72 -31.04 -22.81
N ASP A 461 -8.55 -32.02 -23.15
CA ASP A 461 -9.13 -32.97 -22.18
C ASP A 461 -8.06 -33.81 -21.45
N ASP A 462 -6.95 -34.14 -22.13
CA ASP A 462 -5.83 -34.85 -21.50
C ASP A 462 -5.22 -34.07 -20.33
N PHE A 463 -5.19 -32.74 -20.43
CA PHE A 463 -4.71 -31.88 -19.35
C PHE A 463 -5.68 -31.89 -18.16
N LYS A 464 -6.98 -31.73 -18.42
CA LYS A 464 -8.02 -31.81 -17.38
C LYS A 464 -7.96 -33.14 -16.63
N ASN A 465 -7.82 -34.24 -17.36
CA ASN A 465 -7.69 -35.58 -16.78
C ASN A 465 -6.41 -35.72 -15.95
N SER A 466 -5.28 -35.18 -16.43
CA SER A 466 -4.03 -35.20 -15.69
C SER A 466 -4.10 -34.40 -14.39
N VAL A 467 -4.71 -33.21 -14.40
CA VAL A 467 -4.94 -32.40 -13.19
C VAL A 467 -5.83 -33.15 -12.20
N LYS A 468 -6.92 -33.76 -12.68
CA LYS A 468 -7.80 -34.59 -11.84
C LYS A 468 -7.05 -35.76 -11.20
N GLU A 469 -6.21 -36.47 -11.95
CA GLU A 469 -5.38 -37.56 -11.41
C GLU A 469 -4.41 -37.08 -10.33
N MET A 470 -3.79 -35.91 -10.53
CA MET A 470 -2.90 -35.28 -9.56
C MET A 470 -3.65 -34.92 -8.27
N LEU A 471 -4.82 -34.28 -8.38
CA LEU A 471 -5.66 -33.93 -7.24
C LEU A 471 -6.10 -35.17 -6.45
N VAL A 472 -6.54 -36.24 -7.12
CA VAL A 472 -6.94 -37.49 -6.46
C VAL A 472 -5.75 -38.15 -5.77
N THR A 473 -4.57 -38.13 -6.40
CA THR A 473 -3.34 -38.64 -5.78
C THR A 473 -2.99 -37.86 -4.50
N ALA A 474 -3.03 -36.53 -4.58
CA ALA A 474 -2.71 -35.63 -3.47
C ALA A 474 -3.71 -35.73 -2.31
N CYS A 475 -4.98 -35.98 -2.61
CA CYS A 475 -6.05 -36.12 -1.61
C CYS A 475 -6.06 -37.50 -0.92
N SER A 476 -5.24 -38.46 -1.35
CA SER A 476 -5.23 -39.81 -0.79
C SER A 476 -4.62 -39.87 0.62
N THR A 477 -5.06 -40.83 1.45
CA THR A 477 -4.48 -41.07 2.78
C THR A 477 -3.02 -41.53 2.75
N GLU A 478 -2.50 -41.88 1.57
CA GLU A 478 -1.10 -42.25 1.32
C GLU A 478 -0.21 -41.04 1.00
N ALA A 479 -0.77 -39.83 0.93
CA ALA A 479 -0.08 -38.58 0.58
C ALA A 479 1.05 -38.17 1.55
N GLY A 480 1.02 -38.66 2.80
CA GLY A 480 2.12 -38.50 3.76
C GLY A 480 2.25 -37.13 4.44
N SER A 481 1.58 -36.07 3.97
CA SER A 481 1.63 -34.72 4.53
C SER A 481 0.28 -34.01 4.56
N ALA A 482 -0.01 -33.29 5.65
CA ALA A 482 -1.21 -32.46 5.79
C ALA A 482 -1.22 -31.30 4.77
N PHE A 483 -0.06 -30.73 4.43
CA PHE A 483 0.05 -29.64 3.48
C PHE A 483 -0.34 -30.08 2.06
N LEU A 484 0.10 -31.26 1.60
CA LEU A 484 -0.28 -31.75 0.28
C LEU A 484 -1.80 -32.03 0.18
N VAL A 485 -2.37 -32.66 1.20
CA VAL A 485 -3.80 -32.96 1.23
C VAL A 485 -4.60 -31.65 1.26
N GLY A 486 -4.21 -30.70 2.10
CA GLY A 486 -4.83 -29.37 2.17
C GLY A 486 -4.72 -28.59 0.86
N GLN A 487 -3.54 -28.60 0.22
CA GLN A 487 -3.31 -28.00 -1.08
C GLN A 487 -4.23 -28.58 -2.16
N SER A 488 -4.51 -29.90 -2.11
CA SER A 488 -5.46 -30.53 -3.02
C SER A 488 -6.88 -29.99 -2.86
N PHE A 489 -7.32 -29.67 -1.64
CA PHE A 489 -8.62 -29.04 -1.40
C PHE A 489 -8.63 -27.64 -2.01
N TRP A 490 -7.60 -26.84 -1.73
CA TRP A 490 -7.56 -25.45 -2.19
C TRP A 490 -7.52 -25.38 -3.72
N THR A 491 -6.63 -26.14 -4.36
CA THR A 491 -6.53 -26.17 -5.82
C THR A 491 -7.79 -26.76 -6.46
N SER A 492 -8.46 -27.74 -5.85
CA SER A 492 -9.73 -28.26 -6.38
C SER A 492 -10.86 -27.24 -6.31
N SER A 493 -10.87 -26.36 -5.30
CA SER A 493 -11.85 -25.27 -5.19
C SER A 493 -11.62 -24.19 -6.26
N LYS A 494 -10.36 -23.80 -6.48
CA LYS A 494 -9.94 -22.85 -7.52
C LYS A 494 -10.20 -23.40 -8.93
N LEU A 495 -9.96 -24.69 -9.16
CA LEU A 495 -10.14 -25.33 -10.47
C LEU A 495 -11.47 -26.07 -10.62
N ALA A 496 -12.50 -25.71 -9.84
CA ALA A 496 -13.80 -26.39 -9.87
C ALA A 496 -14.43 -26.40 -11.28
N ALA A 497 -14.18 -25.38 -12.11
CA ALA A 497 -14.69 -25.28 -13.48
C ALA A 497 -14.23 -26.39 -14.44
N ILE A 498 -13.09 -27.03 -14.17
CA ILE A 498 -12.59 -28.15 -15.00
C ILE A 498 -12.94 -29.53 -14.43
N LEU A 499 -13.60 -29.58 -13.27
CA LEU A 499 -14.01 -30.81 -12.61
C LEU A 499 -15.47 -31.15 -12.93
N ASP A 500 -15.77 -32.45 -13.03
CA ASP A 500 -17.14 -32.92 -13.12
C ASP A 500 -17.81 -32.96 -11.74
N ASP A 501 -19.15 -32.89 -11.71
CA ASP A 501 -19.94 -32.79 -10.47
C ASP A 501 -19.65 -33.94 -9.47
N GLN A 502 -19.26 -35.14 -9.94
CA GLN A 502 -18.88 -36.24 -9.04
C GLN A 502 -17.54 -35.97 -8.34
N SER A 503 -16.57 -35.41 -9.07
CA SER A 503 -15.28 -35.00 -8.51
C SER A 503 -15.43 -33.86 -7.53
N ILE A 504 -16.23 -32.85 -7.87
CA ILE A 504 -16.55 -31.74 -6.95
C ILE A 504 -17.16 -32.30 -5.66
N SER A 505 -18.14 -33.20 -5.77
CA SER A 505 -18.77 -33.82 -4.59
C SER A 505 -17.77 -34.62 -3.74
N HIS A 506 -16.81 -35.30 -4.38
CA HIS A 506 -15.76 -36.04 -3.69
C HIS A 506 -14.81 -35.12 -2.90
N PHE A 507 -14.31 -34.05 -3.53
CA PHE A 507 -13.43 -33.08 -2.85
C PHE A 507 -14.17 -32.29 -1.79
N LEU A 508 -15.44 -31.92 -2.01
CA LEU A 508 -16.28 -31.31 -0.99
C LEU A 508 -16.41 -32.23 0.23
N GLN A 509 -16.72 -33.51 0.03
CA GLN A 509 -16.82 -34.47 1.14
C GLN A 509 -15.50 -34.59 1.93
N ALA A 510 -14.35 -34.61 1.23
CA ALA A 510 -13.04 -34.66 1.87
C ALA A 510 -12.72 -33.37 2.66
N THR A 511 -12.99 -32.21 2.05
CA THR A 511 -12.81 -30.88 2.65
C THR A 511 -13.63 -30.74 3.93
N VAL A 512 -14.90 -31.14 3.89
CA VAL A 512 -15.81 -31.10 5.04
C VAL A 512 -15.40 -32.07 6.14
N GLY A 513 -14.91 -33.25 5.76
CA GLY A 513 -14.32 -34.20 6.72
C GLY A 513 -13.09 -33.65 7.44
N ALA A 514 -12.23 -32.92 6.72
CA ALA A 514 -11.03 -32.30 7.25
C ALA A 514 -11.32 -31.11 8.19
N LEU A 515 -12.47 -30.45 8.05
CA LEU A 515 -12.90 -29.36 8.92
C LEU A 515 -13.31 -29.83 10.34
N GLY A 516 -13.59 -31.13 10.50
CA GLY A 516 -14.09 -31.71 11.75
C GLY A 516 -13.21 -31.44 12.98
N GLU A 517 -13.84 -31.43 14.15
CA GLU A 517 -13.13 -31.22 15.42
C GLU A 517 -12.11 -32.35 15.69
N GLY A 518 -10.90 -31.97 16.10
CA GLY A 518 -9.80 -32.92 16.35
C GLY A 518 -9.00 -33.34 15.12
N GLN A 519 -9.31 -32.81 13.93
CA GLN A 519 -8.45 -32.95 12.74
C GLN A 519 -7.20 -32.08 12.86
N ASN A 520 -6.21 -32.37 12.02
CA ASN A 520 -4.98 -31.57 11.93
C ASN A 520 -5.31 -30.10 11.62
N THR A 521 -4.71 -29.17 12.35
CA THR A 521 -5.01 -27.73 12.25
C THR A 521 -4.76 -27.17 10.85
N VAL A 522 -3.65 -27.55 10.21
CA VAL A 522 -3.31 -27.14 8.84
C VAL A 522 -4.42 -27.57 7.87
N LEU A 523 -4.91 -28.80 7.98
CA LEU A 523 -6.03 -29.28 7.16
C LEU A 523 -7.32 -28.50 7.40
N ARG A 524 -7.58 -28.08 8.63
CA ARG A 524 -8.77 -27.29 8.96
C ARG A 524 -8.69 -25.89 8.35
N VAL A 525 -7.53 -25.23 8.39
CA VAL A 525 -7.32 -23.93 7.73
C VAL A 525 -7.48 -24.06 6.22
N PHE A 526 -6.84 -25.04 5.58
CA PHE A 526 -7.05 -25.32 4.15
C PHE A 526 -8.50 -25.63 3.82
N ALA A 527 -9.21 -26.37 4.69
CA ALA A 527 -10.61 -26.68 4.48
C ALA A 527 -11.48 -25.41 4.47
N VAL A 528 -11.25 -24.48 5.40
CA VAL A 528 -11.94 -23.18 5.42
C VAL A 528 -11.64 -22.40 4.13
N LYS A 529 -10.36 -22.22 3.77
CA LYS A 529 -9.95 -21.50 2.54
C LYS A 529 -10.57 -22.11 1.27
N SER A 530 -10.66 -23.44 1.21
CA SER A 530 -11.24 -24.17 0.08
C SER A 530 -12.76 -24.08 0.01
N LEU A 531 -13.44 -24.04 1.16
CA LEU A 531 -14.90 -23.90 1.23
C LEU A 531 -15.33 -22.55 0.67
N TYR A 532 -14.58 -21.48 0.94
CA TYR A 532 -14.82 -20.18 0.31
C TYR A 532 -14.84 -20.31 -1.22
N GLY A 533 -13.78 -20.85 -1.81
CA GLY A 533 -13.67 -21.03 -3.27
C GLY A 533 -14.76 -21.92 -3.88
N PHE A 534 -15.14 -23.01 -3.21
CA PHE A 534 -16.25 -23.84 -3.67
C PHE A 534 -17.60 -23.13 -3.59
N CYS A 535 -17.86 -22.40 -2.51
CA CYS A 535 -19.09 -21.64 -2.35
C CYS A 535 -19.23 -20.54 -3.42
N ASP A 536 -18.14 -19.83 -3.69
CA ASP A 536 -18.08 -18.77 -4.69
C ASP A 536 -18.38 -19.30 -6.10
N TYR A 537 -17.59 -20.28 -6.56
CA TYR A 537 -17.77 -20.88 -7.88
C TYR A 537 -19.16 -21.50 -8.07
N LEU A 538 -19.67 -22.24 -7.08
CA LEU A 538 -20.96 -22.93 -7.19
C LEU A 538 -22.15 -21.98 -7.10
N ARG A 539 -22.01 -20.83 -6.44
CA ARG A 539 -23.01 -19.76 -6.45
C ARG A 539 -23.11 -19.15 -7.84
N ASP A 540 -21.99 -18.73 -8.40
CA ASP A 540 -21.94 -18.04 -9.69
C ASP A 540 -22.33 -18.96 -10.84
N SER A 541 -21.97 -20.25 -10.73
CA SER A 541 -22.37 -21.29 -11.68
C SER A 541 -23.80 -21.84 -11.49
N ASN A 542 -24.57 -21.33 -10.52
CA ASN A 542 -25.92 -21.82 -10.17
C ASN A 542 -25.98 -23.34 -9.85
N LYS A 543 -24.95 -23.88 -9.19
CA LYS A 543 -24.80 -25.31 -8.82
C LYS A 543 -24.78 -25.57 -7.31
N THR A 544 -25.34 -24.65 -6.51
CA THR A 544 -25.37 -24.73 -5.03
C THR A 544 -26.00 -26.01 -4.46
N ASN A 545 -26.81 -26.72 -5.24
CA ASN A 545 -27.37 -28.02 -4.86
C ASN A 545 -26.33 -29.06 -4.43
N LEU A 546 -25.09 -28.96 -4.93
CA LEU A 546 -23.99 -29.85 -4.55
C LEU A 546 -23.49 -29.60 -3.10
N LEU A 547 -23.69 -28.39 -2.57
CA LEU A 547 -23.31 -28.01 -1.20
C LEU A 547 -24.36 -28.40 -0.17
N HIS A 548 -25.64 -28.45 -0.56
CA HIS A 548 -26.76 -28.69 0.38
C HIS A 548 -26.57 -29.88 1.34
N PRO A 549 -26.06 -31.06 0.90
CA PRO A 549 -25.86 -32.19 1.81
C PRO A 549 -24.81 -31.95 2.91
N PHE A 550 -23.96 -30.93 2.74
CA PHE A 550 -22.81 -30.68 3.60
C PHE A 550 -22.97 -29.43 4.49
N LEU A 551 -23.96 -28.57 4.23
CA LEU A 551 -24.12 -27.27 4.90
C LEU A 551 -24.14 -27.37 6.43
N GLU A 552 -24.84 -28.35 7.01
CA GLU A 552 -24.87 -28.55 8.47
C GLU A 552 -23.48 -28.86 9.05
N GLN A 553 -22.70 -29.70 8.37
CA GLN A 553 -21.35 -30.07 8.80
C GLN A 553 -20.37 -28.92 8.59
N ILE A 554 -20.49 -28.20 7.47
CA ILE A 554 -19.72 -26.99 7.18
C ILE A 554 -19.93 -25.96 8.29
N ALA A 555 -21.17 -25.61 8.59
CA ALA A 555 -21.46 -24.61 9.62
C ALA A 555 -20.98 -25.06 11.01
N ALA A 556 -21.17 -26.33 11.38
CA ALA A 556 -20.66 -26.84 12.64
C ALA A 556 -19.12 -26.75 12.74
N GLY A 557 -18.42 -27.06 11.64
CA GLY A 557 -16.96 -26.99 11.57
C GLY A 557 -16.42 -25.55 11.60
N ILE A 558 -17.05 -24.63 10.86
CA ILE A 558 -16.72 -23.18 10.86
C ILE A 558 -16.96 -22.59 12.26
N LEU A 559 -18.10 -22.89 12.88
CA LEU A 559 -18.38 -22.44 14.25
C LEU A 559 -17.35 -22.97 15.25
N SER A 560 -16.91 -24.22 15.11
CA SER A 560 -15.82 -24.78 15.92
C SER A 560 -14.52 -24.02 15.70
N MET A 561 -14.13 -23.73 14.45
CA MET A 561 -12.96 -22.92 14.12
C MET A 561 -13.00 -21.54 14.79
N ALA A 562 -14.13 -20.83 14.65
CA ALA A 562 -14.31 -19.49 15.21
C ALA A 562 -14.24 -19.45 16.75
N THR A 563 -14.48 -20.57 17.43
CA THR A 563 -14.34 -20.67 18.90
C THR A 563 -12.93 -21.04 19.37
N GLN A 564 -12.11 -21.64 18.50
CA GLN A 564 -10.81 -22.22 18.86
C GLN A 564 -9.63 -21.33 18.44
N PHE A 565 -9.80 -20.53 17.40
CA PHE A 565 -8.76 -19.66 16.83
C PHE A 565 -9.10 -18.17 16.97
N SER A 566 -8.11 -17.32 16.74
CA SER A 566 -8.17 -15.85 16.81
C SER A 566 -7.45 -15.22 15.62
N GLU A 567 -7.47 -13.89 15.52
CA GLU A 567 -6.69 -13.12 14.52
C GLU A 567 -6.97 -13.62 13.09
N SER A 568 -5.92 -13.84 12.28
CA SER A 568 -5.98 -14.15 10.86
C SER A 568 -6.78 -15.42 10.53
N VAL A 569 -6.69 -16.48 11.35
CA VAL A 569 -7.53 -17.67 11.15
C VAL A 569 -9.00 -17.40 11.44
N LEU A 570 -9.30 -16.54 12.42
CA LEU A 570 -10.68 -16.15 12.73
C LEU A 570 -11.27 -15.30 11.60
N ALA A 571 -10.52 -14.34 11.06
CA ALA A 571 -10.93 -13.51 9.94
C ALA A 571 -11.34 -14.39 8.73
N LEU A 572 -10.42 -15.25 8.27
CA LEU A 572 -10.67 -16.24 7.20
C LEU A 572 -11.91 -17.10 7.48
N THR A 573 -12.12 -17.50 8.74
CA THR A 573 -13.27 -18.31 9.16
C THR A 573 -14.59 -17.54 9.06
N LEU A 574 -14.61 -16.28 9.46
CA LEU A 574 -15.81 -15.43 9.42
C LEU A 574 -16.17 -15.02 7.98
N GLU A 575 -15.19 -14.69 7.14
CA GLU A 575 -15.39 -14.42 5.71
C GLU A 575 -15.95 -15.65 4.98
N THR A 576 -15.40 -16.84 5.28
CA THR A 576 -15.93 -18.10 4.77
C THR A 576 -17.37 -18.34 5.26
N LEU A 577 -17.70 -17.94 6.49
CA LEU A 577 -19.07 -18.02 6.98
C LEU A 577 -20.01 -17.11 6.19
N MET A 578 -19.59 -15.88 5.87
CA MET A 578 -20.39 -14.90 5.12
C MET A 578 -20.82 -15.44 3.75
N ILE A 579 -19.93 -16.11 3.03
CA ILE A 579 -20.31 -16.73 1.75
C ILE A 579 -21.20 -17.98 1.96
N VAL A 580 -20.95 -18.79 2.98
CA VAL A 580 -21.76 -19.98 3.29
C VAL A 580 -23.20 -19.62 3.63
N ILE A 581 -23.45 -18.55 4.40
CA ILE A 581 -24.82 -18.14 4.77
C ILE A 581 -25.63 -17.63 3.56
N LYS A 582 -24.97 -17.22 2.48
CA LYS A 582 -25.59 -16.80 1.22
C LYS A 582 -25.97 -17.97 0.30
N VAL A 583 -25.48 -19.19 0.56
CA VAL A 583 -25.74 -20.37 -0.30
C VAL A 583 -27.21 -20.81 -0.25
N ASN A 584 -27.82 -20.86 0.95
CA ASN A 584 -29.20 -21.31 1.12
C ASN A 584 -29.87 -20.60 2.32
N LEU A 585 -30.82 -19.71 2.02
CA LEU A 585 -31.47 -18.86 3.03
C LEU A 585 -32.33 -19.64 4.06
N GLU A 586 -32.91 -20.77 3.66
CA GLU A 586 -33.71 -21.62 4.55
C GLU A 586 -32.81 -22.34 5.57
N PHE A 587 -31.67 -22.85 5.10
CA PHE A 587 -30.62 -23.39 5.97
C PHE A 587 -30.11 -22.32 6.94
N THR A 588 -29.75 -21.13 6.46
CA THR A 588 -29.25 -20.04 7.31
C THR A 588 -30.27 -19.65 8.40
N SER A 589 -31.55 -19.57 8.04
CA SER A 589 -32.64 -19.35 9.01
C SER A 589 -32.66 -20.42 10.10
N THR A 590 -32.53 -21.69 9.71
CA THR A 590 -32.51 -22.84 10.63
C THR A 590 -31.27 -22.83 11.53
N LEU A 591 -30.11 -22.49 10.96
CA LEU A 591 -28.85 -22.35 11.68
C LEU A 591 -28.97 -21.28 12.77
N VAL A 592 -29.45 -20.08 12.44
CA VAL A 592 -29.59 -18.99 13.41
C VAL A 592 -30.58 -19.32 14.53
N GLN A 593 -31.67 -20.03 14.22
CA GLN A 593 -32.68 -20.41 15.22
C GLN A 593 -32.20 -21.52 16.17
N ASN A 594 -31.46 -22.50 15.65
CA ASN A 594 -31.15 -23.74 16.37
C ASN A 594 -29.70 -23.86 16.84
N SER A 595 -28.80 -22.93 16.47
CA SER A 595 -27.38 -22.97 16.82
C SER A 595 -26.96 -21.87 17.81
N GLN A 596 -25.68 -21.89 18.18
CA GLN A 596 -25.02 -20.86 18.99
C GLN A 596 -24.41 -19.73 18.16
N LEU A 597 -24.74 -19.61 16.85
CA LEU A 597 -24.15 -18.61 15.96
C LEU A 597 -24.33 -17.17 16.48
N ILE A 598 -25.56 -16.74 16.76
CA ILE A 598 -25.83 -15.38 17.23
C ILE A 598 -25.18 -15.08 18.59
N PRO A 599 -25.28 -15.98 19.61
CA PRO A 599 -24.49 -15.83 20.84
C PRO A 599 -22.97 -15.74 20.62
N LEU A 600 -22.44 -16.51 19.68
CA LEU A 600 -21.01 -16.46 19.33
C LEU A 600 -20.64 -15.12 18.71
N ILE A 601 -21.38 -14.64 17.71
CA ILE A 601 -21.15 -13.33 17.09
C ILE A 601 -21.21 -12.23 18.15
N ASN A 602 -22.18 -12.27 19.07
CA ASN A 602 -22.26 -11.31 20.18
C ASN A 602 -21.01 -11.35 21.07
N ALA A 603 -20.48 -12.53 21.37
CA ALA A 603 -19.26 -12.69 22.17
C ALA A 603 -18.01 -12.22 21.41
N LEU A 604 -17.92 -12.49 20.10
CA LEU A 604 -16.84 -12.03 19.24
C LEU A 604 -16.85 -10.51 19.12
N TYR A 605 -18.02 -9.91 18.91
CA TYR A 605 -18.18 -8.46 18.87
C TYR A 605 -17.69 -7.82 20.18
N LEU A 606 -18.14 -8.31 21.33
CA LEU A 606 -17.66 -7.81 22.63
C LEU A 606 -16.14 -7.94 22.83
N LYS A 607 -15.52 -8.93 22.20
CA LYS A 607 -14.07 -9.17 22.29
C LYS A 607 -13.27 -8.31 21.31
N TYR A 608 -13.79 -8.09 20.11
CA TYR A 608 -13.06 -7.53 18.96
C TYR A 608 -13.65 -6.23 18.41
N ALA A 609 -14.62 -5.58 19.08
CA ALA A 609 -15.19 -4.30 18.62
C ALA A 609 -14.21 -3.12 18.56
N THR A 610 -12.96 -3.31 19.00
CA THR A 610 -11.88 -2.32 18.87
C THR A 610 -10.74 -2.81 17.97
N ASP A 611 -10.90 -3.99 17.36
CA ASP A 611 -9.94 -4.59 16.43
C ASP A 611 -10.26 -4.09 15.02
N HIS A 612 -9.32 -3.39 14.39
CA HIS A 612 -9.56 -2.74 13.09
C HIS A 612 -9.77 -3.73 11.94
N HIS A 613 -9.31 -4.98 12.08
CA HIS A 613 -9.44 -5.98 11.04
C HIS A 613 -10.68 -6.86 11.26
N LEU A 614 -10.91 -7.33 12.50
CA LEU A 614 -12.02 -8.24 12.79
C LEU A 614 -13.38 -7.55 12.95
N GLU A 615 -13.42 -6.29 13.39
CA GLU A 615 -14.68 -5.57 13.62
C GLU A 615 -15.49 -5.38 12.33
N PRO A 616 -14.91 -4.91 11.21
CA PRO A 616 -15.65 -4.77 9.95
C PRO A 616 -16.24 -6.10 9.45
N ILE A 617 -15.49 -7.20 9.56
CA ILE A 617 -15.96 -8.55 9.18
C ILE A 617 -17.17 -8.96 10.02
N ILE A 618 -17.16 -8.63 11.32
CA ILE A 618 -18.30 -8.92 12.22
C ILE A 618 -19.51 -8.05 11.88
N GLU A 619 -19.30 -6.76 11.58
CA GLU A 619 -20.35 -5.84 11.14
C GLU A 619 -21.00 -6.34 9.85
N ASP A 620 -20.22 -6.70 8.84
CA ASP A 620 -20.72 -7.19 7.55
C ASP A 620 -21.48 -8.51 7.71
N LEU A 621 -20.97 -9.44 8.51
CA LEU A 621 -21.66 -10.68 8.84
C LEU A 621 -23.02 -10.41 9.49
N LEU A 622 -23.11 -9.41 10.39
CA LEU A 622 -24.39 -8.99 10.97
C LEU A 622 -25.31 -8.36 9.93
N GLY A 623 -24.76 -7.55 9.02
CA GLY A 623 -25.48 -6.96 7.90
C GLY A 623 -26.10 -8.01 6.98
N ASP A 624 -25.30 -8.98 6.53
CA ASP A 624 -25.74 -10.10 5.69
C ASP A 624 -26.86 -10.92 6.35
N LEU A 625 -26.72 -11.20 7.65
CA LEU A 625 -27.76 -11.92 8.40
C LEU A 625 -29.03 -11.07 8.60
N ALA A 626 -28.89 -9.75 8.75
CA ALA A 626 -30.01 -8.83 8.95
C ALA A 626 -30.93 -8.71 7.72
N GLU A 627 -30.42 -8.99 6.51
CA GLU A 627 -31.24 -9.06 5.29
C GLU A 627 -32.26 -10.21 5.33
N ILE A 628 -32.02 -11.25 6.16
CA ILE A 628 -32.90 -12.40 6.30
C ILE A 628 -33.90 -12.15 7.46
N PRO A 629 -35.22 -12.01 7.21
CA PRO A 629 -36.17 -11.58 8.23
C PRO A 629 -36.25 -12.45 9.50
N THR A 630 -36.08 -13.77 9.35
CA THR A 630 -36.04 -14.74 10.45
C THR A 630 -34.80 -14.57 11.32
N CYS A 631 -33.65 -14.30 10.71
CA CYS A 631 -32.38 -14.05 11.40
C CYS A 631 -32.42 -12.69 12.10
N TYR A 632 -32.92 -11.65 11.41
CA TYR A 632 -33.11 -10.33 11.96
C TYR A 632 -33.87 -10.38 13.30
N ALA A 633 -34.99 -11.11 13.38
CA ALA A 633 -35.76 -11.24 14.62
C ALA A 633 -34.92 -11.78 15.80
N VAL A 634 -34.00 -12.71 15.55
CA VAL A 634 -33.10 -13.27 16.58
C VAL A 634 -31.98 -12.29 16.95
N ILE A 635 -31.45 -11.55 15.98
CA ILE A 635 -30.46 -10.47 16.20
C ILE A 635 -31.07 -9.39 17.10
N MET A 636 -32.31 -8.97 16.82
CA MET A 636 -33.06 -8.01 17.64
C MET A 636 -33.22 -8.48 19.09
N GLU A 637 -33.45 -9.77 19.30
CA GLU A 637 -33.64 -10.33 20.64
C GLU A 637 -32.31 -10.47 21.42
N LYS A 638 -31.22 -10.85 20.74
CA LYS A 638 -29.99 -11.30 21.41
C LYS A 638 -28.80 -10.35 21.32
N ILE A 639 -28.68 -9.55 20.27
CA ILE A 639 -27.52 -8.67 20.03
C ILE A 639 -27.85 -7.23 20.37
N VAL A 640 -29.00 -6.72 19.90
CA VAL A 640 -29.38 -5.31 20.12
C VAL A 640 -29.36 -4.91 21.60
N PRO A 641 -29.83 -5.72 22.58
CA PRO A 641 -29.72 -5.36 23.99
C PRO A 641 -28.27 -5.13 24.45
N THR A 642 -27.30 -5.88 23.90
CA THR A 642 -25.87 -5.69 24.15
C THR A 642 -25.39 -4.36 23.60
N LEU A 643 -25.71 -4.05 22.34
CA LEU A 643 -25.35 -2.78 21.69
C LEU A 643 -25.92 -1.58 22.44
N LEU A 644 -27.19 -1.65 22.85
CA LEU A 644 -27.81 -0.59 23.64
C LEU A 644 -27.17 -0.45 25.03
N SER A 645 -26.78 -1.56 25.66
CA SER A 645 -26.06 -1.51 26.94
C SER A 645 -24.69 -0.84 26.81
N ILE A 646 -24.00 -0.97 25.67
CA ILE A 646 -22.73 -0.28 25.39
C ILE A 646 -22.97 1.22 25.28
N LEU A 647 -24.02 1.64 24.56
CA LEU A 647 -24.37 3.06 24.42
C LEU A 647 -24.84 3.70 25.75
N GLU A 648 -25.55 2.95 26.59
CA GLU A 648 -26.03 3.43 27.89
C GLU A 648 -24.95 3.45 28.97
N ALA A 649 -23.87 2.69 28.80
CA ALA A 649 -22.83 2.60 29.80
C ALA A 649 -22.15 3.97 30.03
N PRO A 650 -21.78 4.27 31.29
CA PRO A 650 -20.98 5.44 31.58
C PRO A 650 -19.55 5.27 31.04
N GLU A 651 -18.90 6.38 30.69
CA GLU A 651 -17.61 6.45 29.99
C GLU A 651 -16.46 5.73 30.70
N ASP A 652 -16.58 5.48 32.01
CA ASP A 652 -15.59 4.77 32.82
C ASP A 652 -15.70 3.23 32.70
N LYS A 653 -16.77 2.70 32.11
CA LYS A 653 -17.05 1.25 32.07
C LYS A 653 -16.89 0.61 30.71
N VAL A 654 -16.85 1.40 29.65
CA VAL A 654 -16.73 0.94 28.26
C VAL A 654 -15.63 1.76 27.59
N PRO A 655 -14.69 1.14 26.86
CA PRO A 655 -13.70 1.87 26.09
C PRO A 655 -14.42 2.86 25.14
N PRO A 656 -14.12 4.16 25.18
CA PRO A 656 -14.78 5.15 24.31
C PRO A 656 -14.72 4.78 22.82
N VAL A 657 -13.64 4.13 22.41
CA VAL A 657 -13.38 3.64 21.04
C VAL A 657 -14.42 2.61 20.57
N MET A 658 -15.10 1.91 21.49
CA MET A 658 -16.13 0.92 21.16
C MET A 658 -17.48 1.56 20.76
N VAL A 659 -17.72 2.83 21.12
CA VAL A 659 -19.02 3.48 20.93
C VAL A 659 -19.32 3.74 19.46
N ALA A 660 -18.34 4.21 18.68
CA ALA A 660 -18.53 4.50 17.25
C ALA A 660 -18.85 3.22 16.45
N PRO A 661 -18.05 2.13 16.53
CA PRO A 661 -18.39 0.85 15.89
C PRO A 661 -19.76 0.29 16.31
N THR A 662 -20.18 0.51 17.56
CA THR A 662 -21.53 0.09 18.01
C THR A 662 -22.64 0.86 17.32
N ILE A 663 -22.43 2.13 17.02
CA ILE A 663 -23.39 2.95 16.26
C ILE A 663 -23.41 2.51 14.80
N ASP A 664 -22.26 2.14 14.23
CA ASP A 664 -22.16 1.65 12.84
C ASP A 664 -22.89 0.32 12.66
N VAL A 665 -22.67 -0.66 13.54
CA VAL A 665 -23.45 -1.90 13.57
C VAL A 665 -24.95 -1.62 13.68
N LEU A 666 -25.38 -0.70 14.55
CA LEU A 666 -26.79 -0.31 14.63
C LEU A 666 -27.30 0.31 13.32
N THR A 667 -26.48 1.10 12.66
CA THR A 667 -26.77 1.72 11.36
C THR A 667 -26.95 0.66 10.28
N VAL A 668 -26.04 -0.32 10.21
CA VAL A 668 -26.13 -1.47 9.30
C VAL A 668 -27.43 -2.26 9.56
N LEU A 669 -27.77 -2.56 10.81
CA LEU A 669 -29.01 -3.27 11.15
C LEU A 669 -30.27 -2.50 10.70
N ILE A 670 -30.27 -1.17 10.82
CA ILE A 670 -31.36 -0.32 10.34
C ILE A 670 -31.48 -0.40 8.81
N ARG A 671 -30.35 -0.29 8.11
CA ARG A 671 -30.29 -0.25 6.64
C ARG A 671 -30.65 -1.59 6.01
N LYS A 672 -30.12 -2.69 6.55
CA LYS A 672 -30.26 -4.04 6.00
C LYS A 672 -31.54 -4.74 6.48
N GLY A 673 -32.08 -4.35 7.63
CA GLY A 673 -33.31 -4.92 8.19
C GLY A 673 -34.59 -4.72 7.36
N PRO A 674 -35.70 -5.36 7.76
CA PRO A 674 -37.01 -5.21 7.12
C PRO A 674 -37.57 -3.79 7.31
N LYS A 675 -38.21 -3.26 6.27
CA LYS A 675 -38.86 -1.93 6.27
C LYS A 675 -40.40 -2.08 6.28
N PRO A 676 -41.15 -1.24 7.03
CA PRO A 676 -40.66 -0.23 7.97
C PRO A 676 -40.04 -0.86 9.23
N ILE A 677 -39.17 -0.10 9.91
CA ILE A 677 -38.46 -0.52 11.11
C ILE A 677 -39.47 -0.86 12.22
N GLN A 678 -39.19 -1.92 12.97
CA GLN A 678 -40.04 -2.31 14.11
C GLN A 678 -40.14 -1.18 15.15
N GLN A 679 -41.38 -0.83 15.54
CA GLN A 679 -41.64 0.28 16.46
C GLN A 679 -40.91 0.14 17.81
N SER A 680 -40.78 -1.08 18.34
CA SER A 680 -40.02 -1.36 19.56
C SER A 680 -38.55 -0.99 19.44
N PHE A 681 -37.95 -1.16 18.27
CA PHE A 681 -36.56 -0.81 18.04
C PHE A 681 -36.38 0.70 17.95
N ILE A 682 -37.27 1.41 17.24
CA ILE A 682 -37.26 2.88 17.21
C ILE A 682 -37.40 3.43 18.64
N LEU A 683 -38.35 2.91 19.42
CA LEU A 683 -38.63 3.37 20.79
C LEU A 683 -37.41 3.28 21.73
N ASN A 684 -36.56 2.28 21.55
CA ASN A 684 -35.42 2.03 22.43
C ASN A 684 -34.11 2.63 21.91
N THR A 685 -33.88 2.58 20.59
CA THR A 685 -32.59 2.91 19.99
C THR A 685 -32.47 4.38 19.60
N PHE A 686 -33.48 4.93 18.92
CA PHE A 686 -33.44 6.32 18.44
C PHE A 686 -33.19 7.35 19.55
N PRO A 687 -33.82 7.25 20.74
CA PRO A 687 -33.57 8.20 21.83
C PRO A 687 -32.15 8.08 22.40
N LEU A 688 -31.59 6.87 22.44
CA LEU A 688 -30.24 6.63 22.93
C LEU A 688 -29.19 7.23 22.00
N VAL A 689 -29.30 6.97 20.69
CA VAL A 689 -28.43 7.56 19.67
C VAL A 689 -28.53 9.08 19.69
N SER A 690 -29.76 9.63 19.71
CA SER A 690 -29.98 11.08 19.78
C SER A 690 -29.37 11.70 21.04
N LYS A 691 -29.55 11.05 22.20
CA LYS A 691 -28.96 11.52 23.46
C LYS A 691 -27.43 11.45 23.43
N LYS A 692 -26.85 10.37 22.90
CA LYS A 692 -25.40 10.21 22.78
C LYS A 692 -24.81 11.30 21.88
N ALA A 693 -25.41 11.57 20.72
CA ALA A 693 -25.02 12.67 19.84
C ALA A 693 -25.01 14.02 20.55
N LEU A 694 -26.06 14.31 21.34
CA LEU A 694 -26.18 15.57 22.08
C LEU A 694 -25.22 15.69 23.28
N GLN A 695 -24.78 14.57 23.86
CA GLN A 695 -23.92 14.55 25.05
C GLN A 695 -22.43 14.37 24.76
N SER A 696 -22.08 13.71 23.66
CA SER A 696 -20.68 13.44 23.31
C SER A 696 -19.93 14.72 22.92
N ASP A 697 -18.65 14.81 23.29
CA ASP A 697 -17.72 15.81 22.76
C ASP A 697 -16.78 15.22 21.69
N ASP A 698 -16.83 13.90 21.47
CA ASP A 698 -16.09 13.20 20.42
C ASP A 698 -16.79 13.37 19.06
N GLU A 699 -16.08 13.94 18.10
CA GLU A 699 -16.62 14.29 16.79
C GLU A 699 -16.97 13.08 15.93
N GLY A 700 -16.17 12.01 16.02
CA GLY A 700 -16.46 10.74 15.33
C GLY A 700 -17.80 10.19 15.81
N ILE A 701 -17.96 10.03 17.13
CA ILE A 701 -19.21 9.54 17.72
C ILE A 701 -20.43 10.37 17.27
N ILE A 702 -20.32 11.70 17.20
CA ILE A 702 -21.44 12.55 16.76
C ILE A 702 -21.72 12.35 15.26
N GLN A 703 -20.68 12.18 14.42
CA GLN A 703 -20.84 11.85 12.99
C GLN A 703 -21.53 10.49 12.79
N ASN A 704 -21.05 9.43 13.45
CA ASN A 704 -21.68 8.10 13.39
C ASN A 704 -23.15 8.17 13.86
N CYS A 705 -23.44 8.93 14.93
CA CYS A 705 -24.82 9.14 15.36
C CYS A 705 -25.67 9.86 14.29
N GLY A 706 -25.07 10.83 13.59
CA GLY A 706 -25.71 11.55 12.48
C GLY A 706 -26.08 10.61 11.34
N GLU A 707 -25.17 9.72 10.94
CA GLU A 707 -25.41 8.70 9.92
C GLU A 707 -26.46 7.67 10.36
N CYS A 708 -26.42 7.24 11.63
CA CYS A 708 -27.45 6.37 12.21
C CYS A 708 -28.84 7.01 12.18
N ILE A 709 -28.92 8.31 12.53
CA ILE A 709 -30.16 9.09 12.44
C ILE A 709 -30.62 9.22 10.98
N ARG A 710 -29.69 9.43 10.03
CA ARG A 710 -29.99 9.44 8.60
C ARG A 710 -30.64 8.13 8.17
N ALA A 711 -30.10 7.00 8.61
CA ALA A 711 -30.65 5.67 8.33
C ALA A 711 -32.07 5.51 8.87
N PHE A 712 -32.36 5.97 10.09
CA PHE A 712 -33.73 5.98 10.63
C PHE A 712 -34.70 6.77 9.74
N ILE A 713 -34.29 7.96 9.29
CA ILE A 713 -35.12 8.82 8.43
C ILE A 713 -35.33 8.17 7.06
N ALA A 714 -34.27 7.64 6.46
CA ALA A 714 -34.35 7.00 5.15
C ALA A 714 -35.32 5.82 5.14
N CYS A 715 -35.27 4.98 6.19
CA CYS A 715 -36.02 3.73 6.25
C CYS A 715 -37.40 3.84 6.92
N SER A 716 -37.64 4.80 7.82
CA SER A 716 -38.93 4.93 8.57
C SER A 716 -39.21 6.35 9.07
N ALA A 717 -39.24 7.32 8.15
CA ALA A 717 -39.48 8.73 8.47
C ALA A 717 -40.79 8.98 9.24
N GLU A 718 -41.91 8.38 8.85
CA GLU A 718 -43.22 8.64 9.46
C GLU A 718 -43.27 8.20 10.93
N GLU A 719 -42.73 7.02 11.23
CA GLU A 719 -42.64 6.46 12.57
C GLU A 719 -41.70 7.29 13.46
N VAL A 720 -40.57 7.75 12.91
CA VAL A 720 -39.61 8.59 13.63
C VAL A 720 -40.20 9.97 13.94
N PHE A 721 -40.88 10.61 12.97
CA PHE A 721 -41.48 11.94 13.18
C PHE A 721 -42.69 11.90 14.12
N SER A 722 -43.41 10.78 14.18
CA SER A 722 -44.55 10.57 15.08
C SER A 722 -44.17 10.10 16.49
N TRP A 723 -42.96 9.57 16.68
CA TRP A 723 -42.42 9.23 18.00
C TRP A 723 -42.40 10.46 18.92
N GLN A 724 -42.68 10.27 20.21
CA GLN A 724 -42.63 11.32 21.24
C GLN A 724 -42.00 10.81 22.53
N ASP A 725 -41.25 11.68 23.21
CA ASP A 725 -40.71 11.43 24.55
C ASP A 725 -41.73 11.74 25.66
N GLY A 726 -41.38 11.44 26.91
CA GLY A 726 -42.22 11.72 28.08
C GLY A 726 -42.44 13.22 28.36
N SER A 727 -41.73 14.11 27.67
CA SER A 727 -41.86 15.57 27.75
C SER A 727 -42.67 16.16 26.59
N GLY A 728 -43.09 15.35 25.62
CA GLY A 728 -43.85 15.76 24.44
C GLY A 728 -42.99 16.21 23.25
N HIS A 729 -41.66 16.07 23.30
CA HIS A 729 -40.81 16.32 22.14
C HIS A 729 -40.88 15.14 21.18
N ASN A 730 -41.01 15.42 19.89
CA ASN A 730 -41.06 14.38 18.86
C ASN A 730 -39.68 14.05 18.28
N GLY A 731 -39.59 13.03 17.42
CA GLY A 731 -38.30 12.64 16.81
C GLY A 731 -37.69 13.75 15.97
N LEU A 732 -38.53 14.52 15.27
CA LEU A 732 -38.09 15.69 14.50
C LEU A 732 -37.36 16.73 15.37
N TYR A 733 -37.85 16.97 16.59
CA TYR A 733 -37.17 17.88 17.53
C TYR A 733 -35.73 17.42 17.80
N TYR A 734 -35.51 16.13 18.09
CA TYR A 734 -34.17 15.61 18.35
C TYR A 734 -33.26 15.64 17.11
N ILE A 735 -33.79 15.30 15.94
CA ILE A 735 -33.06 15.39 14.67
C ILE A 735 -32.56 16.83 14.46
N VAL A 736 -33.44 17.83 14.61
CA VAL A 736 -33.07 19.24 14.45
C VAL A 736 -32.00 19.66 15.47
N GLN A 737 -32.10 19.22 16.73
CA GLN A 737 -31.07 19.52 17.74
C GLN A 737 -29.71 18.91 17.39
N VAL A 738 -29.68 17.65 16.94
CA VAL A 738 -28.45 16.98 16.52
C VAL A 738 -27.85 17.65 15.30
N THR A 739 -28.67 17.96 14.28
CA THR A 739 -28.24 18.72 13.10
C THR A 739 -27.67 20.09 13.49
N CYS A 740 -28.30 20.81 14.42
CA CYS A 740 -27.77 22.09 14.91
C CYS A 740 -26.44 21.93 15.65
N LYS A 741 -26.24 20.84 16.40
CA LYS A 741 -24.97 20.54 17.07
C LYS A 741 -23.85 20.22 16.07
N LEU A 742 -24.13 19.38 15.07
CA LEU A 742 -23.20 19.06 13.99
C LEU A 742 -22.81 20.31 13.16
N LEU A 743 -23.75 21.25 13.02
CA LEU A 743 -23.55 22.54 12.35
C LEU A 743 -23.06 23.66 13.29
N ASP A 744 -22.75 23.40 14.56
CA ASP A 744 -22.33 24.46 15.49
C ASP A 744 -21.04 25.13 14.96
N PRO A 745 -21.06 26.45 14.69
CA PRO A 745 -19.88 27.20 14.27
C PRO A 745 -18.79 27.33 15.36
N LYS A 746 -18.98 26.72 16.53
CA LYS A 746 -17.93 26.61 17.56
C LYS A 746 -17.27 25.24 17.58
N ALA A 747 -17.96 24.21 17.07
CA ALA A 747 -17.40 22.88 16.93
C ALA A 747 -16.39 22.85 15.77
N SER A 748 -15.50 21.86 15.77
CA SER A 748 -14.56 21.65 14.66
C SER A 748 -15.30 21.50 13.33
N GLU A 749 -14.62 21.84 12.25
CA GLU A 749 -15.17 21.70 10.90
C GLU A 749 -15.55 20.24 10.57
N SER A 750 -14.77 19.27 11.08
CA SER A 750 -15.01 17.83 10.95
C SER A 750 -16.41 17.42 11.37
N SER A 751 -17.02 18.08 12.36
CA SER A 751 -18.41 17.77 12.78
C SER A 751 -19.43 17.87 11.64
N ALA A 752 -19.12 18.61 10.57
CA ALA A 752 -19.99 18.80 9.41
C ALA A 752 -19.56 17.98 8.17
N MET A 753 -18.67 16.99 8.31
CA MET A 753 -18.16 16.21 7.17
C MET A 753 -19.28 15.50 6.39
N PHE A 754 -20.18 14.79 7.07
CA PHE A 754 -21.25 14.00 6.42
C PHE A 754 -22.66 14.60 6.58
N ILE A 755 -22.77 15.76 7.23
CA ILE A 755 -24.08 16.35 7.59
C ILE A 755 -24.95 16.68 6.37
N GLY A 756 -24.34 16.94 5.21
CA GLY A 756 -25.05 17.20 3.97
C GLY A 756 -25.98 16.05 3.58
N LYS A 757 -25.51 14.81 3.67
CA LYS A 757 -26.31 13.59 3.39
C LYS A 757 -27.50 13.51 4.35
N LEU A 758 -27.30 13.73 5.66
CA LEU A 758 -28.38 13.74 6.64
C LEU A 758 -29.45 14.82 6.35
N ILE A 759 -29.02 16.05 6.06
CA ILE A 759 -29.96 17.15 5.79
C ILE A 759 -30.74 16.90 4.51
N ASN A 760 -30.08 16.40 3.46
CA ASN A 760 -30.75 16.08 2.19
C ASN A 760 -31.81 14.99 2.39
N THR A 761 -31.49 13.90 3.07
CA THR A 761 -32.46 12.85 3.41
C THR A 761 -33.62 13.41 4.25
N LEU A 762 -33.33 14.27 5.23
CA LEU A 762 -34.33 14.93 6.06
C LEU A 762 -35.27 15.84 5.24
N VAL A 763 -34.73 16.63 4.31
CA VAL A 763 -35.53 17.50 3.43
C VAL A 763 -36.44 16.69 2.52
N ILE A 764 -35.89 15.64 1.89
CA ILE A 764 -36.61 14.78 0.94
C ILE A 764 -37.75 14.02 1.65
N LYS A 765 -37.48 13.44 2.83
CA LYS A 765 -38.47 12.63 3.57
C LYS A 765 -39.38 13.44 4.49
N GLY A 766 -38.90 14.56 5.03
CA GLY A 766 -39.62 15.44 5.94
C GLY A 766 -40.60 16.38 5.25
N GLY A 767 -40.27 16.86 4.04
CA GLY A 767 -41.13 17.73 3.23
C GLY A 767 -41.75 18.87 4.05
N ASN A 768 -43.08 18.99 4.01
CA ASN A 768 -43.81 20.07 4.69
C ASN A 768 -43.80 19.97 6.23
N VAL A 769 -43.45 18.81 6.80
CA VAL A 769 -43.42 18.60 8.27
C VAL A 769 -42.31 19.42 8.92
N LEU A 770 -41.27 19.78 8.16
CA LEU A 770 -40.15 20.58 8.65
C LEU A 770 -40.57 22.00 9.06
N GLY A 771 -41.49 22.63 8.31
CA GLY A 771 -41.97 23.99 8.57
C GLY A 771 -40.82 24.98 8.82
N ASP A 772 -40.92 25.76 9.90
CA ASP A 772 -39.92 26.76 10.29
C ASP A 772 -38.54 26.16 10.61
N ASN A 773 -38.44 24.86 10.90
CA ASN A 773 -37.15 24.22 11.19
C ASN A 773 -36.23 24.16 9.97
N LEU A 774 -36.80 24.14 8.75
CA LEU A 774 -35.99 24.17 7.53
C LEU A 774 -35.15 25.45 7.47
N GLU A 775 -35.75 26.60 7.80
CA GLU A 775 -35.05 27.89 7.80
C GLU A 775 -33.90 27.91 8.81
N ILE A 776 -34.10 27.32 9.99
CA ILE A 776 -33.09 27.21 11.06
C ILE A 776 -31.90 26.37 10.58
N ILE A 777 -32.17 25.23 9.94
CA ILE A 777 -31.12 24.34 9.41
C ILE A 777 -30.33 25.06 8.32
N LEU A 778 -30.99 25.67 7.34
CA LEU A 778 -30.30 26.34 6.23
C LEU A 778 -29.44 27.53 6.68
N ARG A 779 -29.91 28.30 7.68
CA ARG A 779 -29.09 29.35 8.31
C ARG A 779 -27.87 28.78 9.04
N SER A 780 -28.02 27.62 9.67
CA SER A 780 -26.91 26.92 10.35
C SER A 780 -25.89 26.39 9.34
N VAL A 781 -26.35 25.84 8.21
CA VAL A 781 -25.49 25.42 7.08
C VAL A 781 -24.68 26.61 6.55
N LEU A 782 -25.32 27.76 6.29
CA LEU A 782 -24.61 28.98 5.87
C LEU A 782 -23.56 29.43 6.89
N SER A 783 -23.90 29.39 8.18
CA SER A 783 -22.97 29.79 9.25
C SER A 783 -21.78 28.85 9.37
N LYS A 784 -21.97 27.54 9.17
CA LYS A 784 -20.88 26.55 9.19
C LYS A 784 -20.04 26.64 7.93
N LEU A 785 -20.67 26.81 6.76
CA LEU A 785 -20.01 26.99 5.46
C LEU A 785 -19.06 28.20 5.49
N GLN A 786 -19.44 29.30 6.15
CA GLN A 786 -18.57 30.47 6.33
C GLN A 786 -17.24 30.16 7.02
N GLN A 787 -17.23 29.20 7.94
CA GLN A 787 -16.04 28.85 8.72
C GLN A 787 -15.24 27.71 8.11
N ALA A 788 -15.89 26.90 7.29
CA ALA A 788 -15.32 25.76 6.64
C ALA A 788 -14.15 26.16 5.72
N LYS A 789 -13.07 25.38 5.75
CA LYS A 789 -11.86 25.53 4.93
C LYS A 789 -11.51 24.23 4.22
N THR A 790 -11.91 23.11 4.79
CA THR A 790 -11.73 21.77 4.26
C THR A 790 -12.73 21.54 3.14
N PHE A 791 -12.22 21.12 2.00
CA PHE A 791 -13.03 21.01 0.79
C PHE A 791 -14.19 20.01 0.94
N SER A 792 -13.96 18.83 1.53
CA SER A 792 -15.00 17.81 1.73
C SER A 792 -16.19 18.34 2.54
N VAL A 793 -15.94 19.12 3.59
CA VAL A 793 -16.99 19.75 4.41
C VAL A 793 -17.71 20.83 3.63
N ILE A 794 -16.99 21.65 2.85
CA ILE A 794 -17.59 22.65 1.99
C ILE A 794 -18.50 22.00 0.94
N GLN A 795 -18.04 20.93 0.28
CA GLN A 795 -18.84 20.15 -0.67
C GLN A 795 -20.11 19.62 0.01
N SER A 796 -19.98 18.93 1.16
CA SER A 796 -21.11 18.39 1.94
C SER A 796 -22.17 19.46 2.26
N LEU A 797 -21.75 20.65 2.69
CA LEU A 797 -22.65 21.77 3.01
C LEU A 797 -23.26 22.41 1.75
N LEU A 798 -22.49 22.55 0.66
CA LEU A 798 -23.00 23.07 -0.61
C LEU A 798 -24.03 22.12 -1.23
N MET A 799 -23.81 20.81 -1.13
CA MET A 799 -24.73 19.79 -1.63
C MET A 799 -26.15 19.91 -1.06
N VAL A 800 -26.32 20.53 0.11
CA VAL A 800 -27.66 20.87 0.66
C VAL A 800 -28.41 21.86 -0.23
N PHE A 801 -27.74 22.95 -0.62
CA PHE A 801 -28.36 23.97 -1.47
C PHE A 801 -28.52 23.49 -2.91
N ILE A 802 -27.54 22.73 -3.41
CA ILE A 802 -27.58 22.14 -4.76
C ILE A 802 -28.80 21.22 -4.90
N GLN A 803 -29.03 20.34 -3.93
CA GLN A 803 -30.18 19.44 -3.95
C GLN A 803 -31.51 20.22 -3.82
N LEU A 804 -31.56 21.26 -2.99
CA LEU A 804 -32.73 22.15 -2.90
C LEU A 804 -33.02 22.89 -4.21
N ILE A 805 -32.00 23.34 -4.95
CA ILE A 805 -32.15 23.97 -6.26
C ILE A 805 -32.79 22.99 -7.26
N ARG A 806 -32.43 21.70 -7.22
CA ARG A 806 -33.03 20.68 -8.11
C ARG A 806 -34.53 20.50 -7.90
N TYR A 807 -35.01 20.61 -6.67
CA TYR A 807 -36.42 20.37 -6.33
C TYR A 807 -37.27 21.63 -6.18
N GLN A 808 -36.69 22.73 -5.69
CA GLN A 808 -37.39 23.97 -5.30
C GLN A 808 -36.57 25.23 -5.65
N ILE A 809 -36.24 25.40 -6.93
CA ILE A 809 -35.38 26.51 -7.41
C ILE A 809 -35.86 27.90 -6.94
N GLU A 810 -37.12 28.27 -7.21
CA GLU A 810 -37.63 29.61 -6.90
C GLU A 810 -37.62 29.92 -5.39
N ALA A 811 -38.08 28.96 -4.57
CA ALA A 811 -38.10 29.11 -3.12
C ALA A 811 -36.68 29.21 -2.53
N THR A 812 -35.75 28.42 -3.05
CA THR A 812 -34.35 28.43 -2.62
C THR A 812 -33.67 29.75 -2.98
N LEU A 813 -33.89 30.25 -4.21
CA LEU A 813 -33.35 31.53 -4.65
C LEU A 813 -33.92 32.70 -3.83
N GLU A 814 -35.22 32.70 -3.54
CA GLU A 814 -35.86 33.73 -2.71
C GLU A 814 -35.30 33.72 -1.28
N PHE A 815 -35.22 32.55 -0.66
CA PHE A 815 -34.62 32.39 0.67
C PHE A 815 -33.19 32.92 0.71
N LEU A 816 -32.31 32.45 -0.17
CA LEU A 816 -30.90 32.87 -0.21
C LEU A 816 -30.72 34.36 -0.55
N SER A 817 -31.69 34.97 -1.25
CA SER A 817 -31.68 36.40 -1.55
C SER A 817 -32.03 37.26 -0.34
N THR A 818 -32.91 36.77 0.54
CA THR A 818 -33.38 37.51 1.74
C THR A 818 -32.44 37.41 2.95
N VAL A 819 -31.58 36.38 2.98
CA VAL A 819 -30.61 36.18 4.06
C VAL A 819 -29.30 36.93 3.74
N PRO A 820 -28.73 37.70 4.68
CA PRO A 820 -27.42 38.33 4.48
C PRO A 820 -26.30 37.28 4.52
N GLY A 821 -25.40 37.34 3.56
CA GLY A 821 -24.17 36.57 3.51
C GLY A 821 -23.04 37.18 4.34
N PRO A 822 -21.89 36.49 4.46
CA PRO A 822 -20.78 36.87 5.34
C PRO A 822 -20.03 38.13 4.89
N THR A 823 -20.16 38.50 3.61
CA THR A 823 -19.49 39.65 2.99
C THR A 823 -20.36 40.91 2.96
N GLY A 824 -21.56 40.87 3.54
CA GLY A 824 -22.55 41.95 3.49
C GLY A 824 -23.42 41.98 2.23
N LYS A 825 -23.18 41.08 1.27
CA LYS A 825 -24.08 40.78 0.15
C LYS A 825 -25.14 39.74 0.55
N SER A 826 -25.96 39.25 -0.39
CA SER A 826 -26.91 38.15 -0.12
C SER A 826 -26.18 36.82 0.11
N ALA A 827 -26.83 35.89 0.82
CA ALA A 827 -26.33 34.52 0.95
C ALA A 827 -26.28 33.81 -0.42
N LEU A 828 -27.13 34.20 -1.37
CA LEU A 828 -27.09 33.71 -2.75
C LEU A 828 -25.75 34.02 -3.44
N ASP A 829 -25.26 35.27 -3.33
CA ASP A 829 -23.95 35.65 -3.88
C ASP A 829 -22.83 34.80 -3.27
N TYR A 830 -22.89 34.57 -1.96
CA TYR A 830 -21.90 33.75 -1.25
C TYR A 830 -21.93 32.28 -1.70
N VAL A 831 -23.09 31.62 -1.67
CA VAL A 831 -23.23 30.20 -2.04
C VAL A 831 -22.81 29.97 -3.49
N LEU A 832 -23.26 30.81 -4.43
CA LEU A 832 -22.88 30.66 -5.83
C LEU A 832 -21.40 30.95 -6.08
N THR A 833 -20.81 31.91 -5.37
CA THR A 833 -19.36 32.18 -5.46
C THR A 833 -18.56 30.99 -4.97
N GLU A 834 -18.89 30.45 -3.79
CA GLU A 834 -18.21 29.29 -3.23
C GLU A 834 -18.37 28.07 -4.12
N TRP A 835 -19.59 27.77 -4.56
CA TRP A 835 -19.88 26.64 -5.44
C TRP A 835 -19.12 26.74 -6.77
N CYS A 836 -19.25 27.85 -7.51
CA CYS A 836 -18.55 28.03 -8.78
C CYS A 836 -17.03 27.99 -8.68
N SER A 837 -16.46 28.40 -7.54
CA SER A 837 -15.01 28.37 -7.32
C SER A 837 -14.44 26.98 -7.05
N LYS A 838 -15.32 26.03 -6.72
CA LYS A 838 -14.98 24.71 -6.19
C LYS A 838 -15.53 23.56 -7.02
N GLN A 839 -16.46 23.83 -7.93
CA GLN A 839 -17.12 22.83 -8.75
C GLN A 839 -16.14 21.88 -9.45
N ASP A 840 -15.05 22.41 -10.02
CA ASP A 840 -14.04 21.61 -10.72
C ASP A 840 -13.28 20.63 -9.79
N SER A 841 -13.45 20.73 -8.47
CA SER A 841 -12.81 19.85 -7.48
C SER A 841 -13.79 18.91 -6.78
N PHE A 842 -15.08 18.93 -7.15
CA PHE A 842 -16.08 18.03 -6.56
C PHE A 842 -15.70 16.58 -6.86
N PHE A 843 -15.84 15.71 -5.86
CA PHE A 843 -15.60 14.27 -6.00
C PHE A 843 -16.86 13.48 -5.63
N GLY A 844 -16.94 12.22 -6.09
CA GLY A 844 -18.13 11.37 -5.98
C GLY A 844 -18.96 11.40 -7.25
N ASN A 845 -19.23 10.22 -7.81
CA ASN A 845 -19.96 10.06 -9.07
C ASN A 845 -21.38 10.66 -8.98
N TYR A 846 -22.11 10.34 -7.90
CA TYR A 846 -23.44 10.86 -7.64
C TYR A 846 -23.44 12.37 -7.39
N GLU A 847 -22.59 12.88 -6.49
CA GLU A 847 -22.49 14.30 -6.15
C GLU A 847 -22.18 15.16 -7.38
N THR A 848 -21.29 14.68 -8.24
CA THR A 848 -20.91 15.34 -9.50
C THR A 848 -22.11 15.44 -10.43
N LYS A 849 -22.81 14.33 -10.70
CA LYS A 849 -24.03 14.29 -11.53
C LYS A 849 -25.12 15.22 -10.99
N VAL A 850 -25.36 15.18 -9.68
CA VAL A 850 -26.35 16.03 -8.99
C VAL A 850 -25.99 17.51 -9.11
N SER A 851 -24.71 17.85 -8.92
CA SER A 851 -24.23 19.22 -9.03
C SER A 851 -24.43 19.77 -10.44
N TYR A 852 -24.02 19.02 -11.47
CA TYR A 852 -24.22 19.47 -12.85
C TYR A 852 -25.69 19.55 -13.25
N ASP A 853 -26.55 18.60 -12.83
CA ASP A 853 -28.02 18.70 -13.01
C ASP A 853 -28.58 20.00 -12.42
N ALA A 854 -28.15 20.36 -11.21
CA ALA A 854 -28.53 21.61 -10.59
C ALA A 854 -27.99 22.84 -11.35
N LEU A 855 -26.72 22.82 -11.79
CA LEU A 855 -26.10 23.92 -12.56
C LEU A 855 -26.84 24.18 -13.87
N CYS A 856 -27.15 23.13 -14.63
CA CYS A 856 -27.86 23.24 -15.90
C CYS A 856 -29.30 23.75 -15.73
N LYS A 857 -30.02 23.25 -14.71
CA LYS A 857 -31.37 23.76 -14.36
C LYS A 857 -31.32 25.23 -13.96
N LEU A 858 -30.32 25.60 -13.16
CA LEU A 858 -30.12 26.97 -12.70
C LEU A 858 -29.81 27.92 -13.86
N LEU A 859 -28.93 27.52 -14.76
CA LEU A 859 -28.58 28.26 -15.96
C LEU A 859 -29.78 28.43 -16.90
N LEU A 860 -30.54 27.37 -17.14
CA LEU A 860 -31.75 27.42 -17.97
C LEU A 860 -32.82 28.31 -17.34
N HIS A 861 -33.02 28.23 -16.01
CA HIS A 861 -33.95 29.09 -15.28
C HIS A 861 -33.57 30.57 -15.42
N ALA A 862 -32.30 30.91 -15.21
CA ALA A 862 -31.80 32.28 -15.33
C ALA A 862 -32.10 32.89 -16.70
N VAL A 863 -31.83 32.13 -17.77
CA VAL A 863 -32.05 32.58 -19.16
C VAL A 863 -33.53 32.67 -19.52
N THR A 864 -34.34 31.69 -19.13
CA THR A 864 -35.76 31.62 -19.55
C THR A 864 -36.64 32.61 -18.80
N THR A 865 -36.32 32.93 -17.54
CA THR A 865 -37.08 33.86 -16.71
C THR A 865 -36.56 35.31 -16.78
N GLY A 866 -35.32 35.50 -17.24
CA GLY A 866 -34.67 36.82 -17.23
C GLY A 866 -34.38 37.32 -15.81
N ASP A 867 -33.98 36.43 -14.92
CA ASP A 867 -33.73 36.73 -13.51
C ASP A 867 -32.49 37.64 -13.35
N SER A 868 -32.73 38.89 -12.95
CA SER A 868 -31.69 39.92 -12.83
C SER A 868 -30.61 39.57 -11.80
N ARG A 869 -30.90 38.67 -10.85
CA ARG A 869 -29.92 38.24 -9.82
C ARG A 869 -28.66 37.63 -10.44
N PHE A 870 -28.78 36.97 -11.59
CA PHE A 870 -27.66 36.31 -12.27
C PHE A 870 -26.74 37.27 -13.04
N GLU A 871 -27.22 38.48 -13.35
CA GLU A 871 -26.39 39.55 -13.92
C GLU A 871 -25.67 40.34 -12.83
N GLU A 872 -26.28 40.46 -11.65
CA GLU A 872 -25.73 41.20 -10.50
C GLU A 872 -24.61 40.44 -9.76
N ILE A 873 -24.70 39.12 -9.69
CA ILE A 873 -23.71 38.27 -9.02
C ILE A 873 -22.53 38.02 -9.95
N VAL A 874 -21.34 38.43 -9.50
CA VAL A 874 -20.07 38.22 -10.21
C VAL A 874 -19.15 37.32 -9.39
N VAL A 875 -18.58 36.31 -10.05
CA VAL A 875 -17.74 35.27 -9.43
C VAL A 875 -16.33 35.28 -10.02
N PRO A 876 -15.31 34.83 -9.27
CA PRO A 876 -13.94 34.80 -9.76
C PRO A 876 -13.77 33.73 -10.86
N ASP A 877 -13.04 34.08 -11.91
CA ASP A 877 -12.57 33.20 -12.98
C ASP A 877 -11.05 33.33 -13.07
N GLN A 878 -10.34 32.26 -12.70
CA GLN A 878 -8.88 32.22 -12.76
C GLN A 878 -8.45 31.82 -14.16
N GLN A 879 -7.70 32.70 -14.83
CA GLN A 879 -7.02 32.33 -16.06
C GLN A 879 -5.62 31.81 -15.70
N MET A 880 -5.34 30.56 -16.07
CA MET A 880 -4.00 30.01 -15.99
C MET A 880 -3.12 30.77 -16.98
N ASN A 881 -2.00 31.32 -16.51
CA ASN A 881 -0.97 31.83 -17.41
C ASN A 881 -0.25 30.61 -18.01
N ASP A 882 -0.17 30.53 -19.33
CA ASP A 882 0.64 29.53 -20.08
C ASP A 882 2.14 29.77 -19.86
N THR A 883 2.62 29.68 -18.62
CA THR A 883 4.04 29.55 -18.35
C THR A 883 4.37 28.07 -18.27
N GLN A 884 5.14 27.56 -19.24
CA GLN A 884 5.62 26.17 -19.31
C GLN A 884 6.53 25.73 -18.14
N GLU A 885 6.68 26.54 -17.09
CA GLU A 885 7.48 26.21 -15.89
C GLU A 885 6.58 25.80 -14.74
N ILE A 886 7.04 24.87 -13.89
CA ILE A 886 6.31 24.54 -12.67
C ILE A 886 6.19 25.78 -11.77
N MET A 887 4.94 26.09 -11.47
CA MET A 887 4.53 27.18 -10.60
C MET A 887 4.55 26.74 -9.14
N THR A 888 5.69 26.90 -8.47
CA THR A 888 5.81 26.63 -7.02
C THR A 888 5.08 27.68 -6.18
N ARG A 889 4.76 27.38 -4.92
CA ARG A 889 4.09 28.32 -3.99
C ARG A 889 4.83 29.67 -3.86
N SER A 890 6.17 29.70 -3.98
CA SER A 890 6.97 30.92 -3.94
C SER A 890 6.86 31.73 -5.24
N LYS A 891 6.90 31.06 -6.41
CA LYS A 891 6.66 31.68 -7.72
C LYS A 891 5.22 32.19 -7.84
N ALA A 892 4.22 31.43 -7.39
CA ALA A 892 2.81 31.84 -7.39
C ALA A 892 2.53 33.06 -6.52
N LYS A 893 3.24 33.25 -5.40
CA LYS A 893 3.17 34.48 -4.60
C LYS A 893 3.76 35.70 -5.31
N GLN A 894 4.71 35.49 -6.23
CA GLN A 894 5.38 36.56 -6.97
C GLN A 894 4.66 36.87 -8.30
N ALA A 895 4.11 35.85 -8.95
CA ALA A 895 3.26 35.99 -10.13
C ALA A 895 1.91 36.58 -9.69
N LYS A 896 1.52 37.71 -10.27
CA LYS A 896 0.15 38.22 -10.09
C LYS A 896 -0.79 37.32 -10.89
N THR A 897 -1.36 36.31 -10.26
CA THR A 897 -2.49 35.57 -10.84
C THR A 897 -3.58 36.58 -11.18
N GLN A 898 -3.95 36.68 -12.47
CA GLN A 898 -5.01 37.58 -12.89
C GLN A 898 -6.35 36.89 -12.67
N THR A 899 -6.95 37.09 -11.49
CA THR A 899 -8.34 36.71 -11.25
C THR A 899 -9.23 37.73 -11.93
N THR A 900 -10.00 37.30 -12.92
CA THR A 900 -11.07 38.11 -13.52
C THR A 900 -12.39 37.84 -12.79
N PHE A 901 -13.35 38.76 -12.89
CA PHE A 901 -14.69 38.56 -12.30
C PHE A 901 -15.71 38.60 -13.43
N ILE A 902 -16.51 37.54 -13.55
CA ILE A 902 -17.50 37.37 -14.60
C ILE A 902 -18.90 37.14 -14.01
N PRO A 903 -19.98 37.49 -14.72
CA PRO A 903 -21.33 37.16 -14.30
C PRO A 903 -21.49 35.66 -14.03
N VAL A 904 -22.21 35.31 -12.95
CA VAL A 904 -22.32 33.92 -12.51
C VAL A 904 -22.88 33.01 -13.59
N GLY A 905 -23.88 33.46 -14.36
CA GLY A 905 -24.44 32.66 -15.46
C GLY A 905 -23.39 32.23 -16.49
N ILE A 906 -22.42 33.11 -16.80
CA ILE A 906 -21.32 32.77 -17.70
C ILE A 906 -20.39 31.73 -17.06
N LYS A 907 -20.07 31.86 -15.77
CA LYS A 907 -19.23 30.87 -15.08
C LYS A 907 -19.92 29.51 -15.02
N LEU A 908 -21.23 29.43 -14.76
CA LEU A 908 -21.98 28.17 -14.78
C LEU A 908 -21.84 27.47 -16.14
N PHE A 909 -21.97 28.23 -17.23
CA PHE A 909 -21.81 27.66 -18.58
C PHE A 909 -20.37 27.19 -18.85
N LYS A 910 -19.36 27.94 -18.40
CA LYS A 910 -17.96 27.50 -18.49
C LYS A 910 -17.71 26.19 -17.74
N LEU A 911 -18.23 26.04 -16.53
CA LEU A 911 -18.13 24.80 -15.75
C LEU A 911 -18.75 23.61 -16.49
N VAL A 912 -19.93 23.80 -17.09
CA VAL A 912 -20.59 22.77 -17.92
C VAL A 912 -19.74 22.36 -19.13
N VAL A 913 -19.07 23.32 -19.79
CA VAL A 913 -18.17 23.04 -20.93
C VAL A 913 -16.91 22.32 -20.45
N ASN A 914 -16.31 22.76 -19.34
CA ASN A 914 -15.12 22.12 -18.77
C ASN A 914 -15.39 20.67 -18.37
N GLU A 915 -16.55 20.38 -17.76
CA GLU A 915 -16.93 19.00 -17.47
C GLU A 915 -17.08 18.17 -18.73
N MET A 916 -17.69 18.73 -19.77
CA MET A 916 -17.83 18.01 -21.03
C MET A 916 -16.47 17.71 -21.66
N MET A 917 -15.47 18.59 -21.49
CA MET A 917 -14.09 18.31 -21.89
C MET A 917 -13.50 17.12 -21.12
N LEU A 918 -13.65 17.10 -19.79
CA LEU A 918 -13.19 15.98 -18.96
C LEU A 918 -13.86 14.66 -19.37
N GLN A 919 -15.18 14.66 -19.59
CA GLN A 919 -15.95 13.49 -20.06
C GLN A 919 -15.59 13.05 -21.49
N MET A 920 -14.98 13.93 -22.28
CA MET A 920 -14.45 13.57 -23.60
C MET A 920 -13.07 12.94 -23.48
N GLU A 921 -12.18 13.50 -22.65
CA GLU A 921 -10.84 12.98 -22.38
C GLU A 921 -10.88 11.58 -21.73
N GLN A 922 -11.76 11.35 -20.75
CA GLN A 922 -11.92 10.03 -20.11
C GLN A 922 -12.21 8.92 -21.13
N VAL A 923 -13.11 9.18 -22.08
CA VAL A 923 -13.49 8.19 -23.10
C VAL A 923 -12.39 7.97 -24.14
N GLU A 924 -11.51 8.94 -24.37
CA GLU A 924 -10.34 8.75 -25.24
C GLU A 924 -9.30 7.85 -24.56
N ASN A 925 -9.06 8.03 -23.25
CA ASN A 925 -8.15 7.19 -22.49
C ASN A 925 -8.67 5.74 -22.35
N ASP A 926 -9.96 5.54 -22.05
CA ASP A 926 -10.58 4.21 -21.96
C ASP A 926 -10.54 3.45 -23.30
N ALA A 927 -10.52 4.18 -24.42
CA ALA A 927 -10.42 3.60 -25.75
C ALA A 927 -8.99 3.20 -26.10
N ASP A 928 -7.99 4.02 -25.75
CA ASP A 928 -6.57 3.71 -25.98
C ASP A 928 -6.10 2.49 -25.14
N ASP A 929 -6.57 2.35 -23.90
CA ASP A 929 -6.28 1.16 -23.06
C ASP A 929 -6.86 -0.14 -23.65
N SER A 930 -7.85 -0.04 -24.54
CA SER A 930 -8.47 -1.20 -25.23
C SER A 930 -7.88 -1.50 -26.62
N GLU A 931 -7.17 -0.55 -27.25
CA GLU A 931 -6.62 -0.69 -28.61
C GLU A 931 -5.13 -1.06 -28.65
N ASP A 932 -4.42 -1.10 -27.51
CA ASP A 932 -3.01 -1.52 -27.44
C ASP A 932 -2.77 -3.05 -27.62
N GLU A 933 -3.80 -3.83 -27.90
CA GLU A 933 -3.65 -5.29 -28.14
C GLU A 933 -3.32 -5.70 -29.58
N ASP A 934 -3.46 -4.86 -30.61
CA ASP A 934 -3.18 -5.27 -31.99
C ASP A 934 -2.65 -4.13 -32.88
N GLY A 935 -1.35 -3.82 -32.76
CA GLY A 935 -0.67 -2.82 -33.58
C GLY A 935 0.85 -3.03 -33.74
N ASP A 936 1.25 -4.11 -34.42
CA ASP A 936 2.61 -4.30 -34.97
C ASP A 936 2.92 -3.20 -36.03
N ASP A 937 3.33 -2.00 -35.60
CA ASP A 937 4.25 -1.09 -36.32
C ASP A 937 4.49 0.20 -35.50
N TRP A 938 5.56 0.23 -34.70
CA TRP A 938 6.15 1.48 -34.22
C TRP A 938 7.66 1.47 -34.47
N GLU A 939 8.02 1.94 -35.66
CA GLU A 939 9.33 2.55 -35.92
C GLU A 939 9.45 3.83 -35.08
N ASP A 940 10.49 3.88 -34.24
CA ASP A 940 11.14 5.08 -33.69
C ASP A 940 10.27 6.27 -33.25
N VAL A 941 9.73 6.22 -32.02
CA VAL A 941 9.60 7.43 -31.17
C VAL A 941 9.96 7.06 -29.72
N ASP A 942 11.06 7.65 -29.23
CA ASP A 942 11.51 7.54 -27.84
C ASP A 942 10.49 8.18 -26.88
N GLU A 943 9.83 7.37 -26.05
CA GLU A 943 9.28 7.83 -24.77
C GLU A 943 9.59 6.82 -23.66
N ASP A 944 10.85 6.86 -23.23
CA ASP A 944 11.29 6.26 -21.96
C ASP A 944 10.50 6.88 -20.81
N GLY A 945 10.04 6.05 -19.86
CA GLY A 945 9.30 6.44 -18.65
C GLY A 945 10.01 7.55 -17.87
N ARG A 946 9.63 8.79 -18.17
CA ARG A 946 10.21 9.99 -17.55
C ARG A 946 9.63 10.10 -16.13
N PRO A 947 10.45 10.19 -15.08
CA PRO A 947 9.98 10.87 -13.88
C PRO A 947 9.63 12.32 -14.25
N PRO A 948 8.66 12.97 -13.58
CA PRO A 948 8.30 14.35 -13.86
C PRO A 948 9.55 15.24 -13.91
N LYS A 949 9.60 16.17 -14.88
CA LYS A 949 10.77 17.04 -15.19
C LYS A 949 11.36 17.82 -14.00
N ASP A 950 10.70 17.83 -12.85
CA ASP A 950 11.07 18.58 -11.66
C ASP A 950 11.34 17.71 -10.42
N MET A 951 11.44 16.38 -10.58
CA MET A 951 11.98 15.54 -9.52
C MET A 951 13.49 15.78 -9.38
N THR A 952 13.92 16.13 -8.16
CA THR A 952 15.36 16.19 -7.85
C THR A 952 15.93 14.77 -7.83
N ILE A 953 17.23 14.62 -8.13
CA ILE A 953 17.91 13.32 -8.07
C ILE A 953 17.78 12.69 -6.66
N GLN A 954 17.69 13.51 -5.61
CA GLN A 954 17.41 13.06 -4.24
C GLN A 954 16.00 12.45 -4.10
N GLN A 955 14.99 13.06 -4.72
CA GLN A 955 13.60 12.53 -4.75
C GLN A 955 13.46 11.31 -5.67
N ALA A 956 14.28 11.20 -6.72
CA ALA A 956 14.38 9.98 -7.53
C ALA A 956 15.06 8.83 -6.76
N ILE A 957 16.04 9.15 -5.91
CA ILE A 957 16.65 8.20 -4.98
C ILE A 957 15.65 7.78 -3.89
N GLU A 958 14.86 8.70 -3.33
CA GLU A 958 13.79 8.39 -2.37
C GLU A 958 12.65 7.55 -3.00
N ALA A 959 12.31 7.77 -4.28
CA ALA A 959 11.33 6.97 -5.02
C ALA A 959 11.80 5.53 -5.29
N ILE A 960 13.12 5.29 -5.40
CA ILE A 960 13.71 3.94 -5.47
C ILE A 960 13.53 3.17 -4.14
N PHE A 961 13.24 3.87 -3.04
CA PHE A 961 13.06 3.30 -1.69
C PHE A 961 11.67 3.59 -1.06
N SER A 962 10.69 4.00 -1.86
CA SER A 962 9.32 4.30 -1.39
C SER A 962 8.52 3.00 -1.15
N PRO A 963 7.57 2.96 -0.19
CA PRO A 963 6.75 1.76 0.07
C PRO A 963 5.90 1.37 -1.14
N ALA A 964 5.48 0.10 -1.18
CA ALA A 964 4.82 -0.63 -2.27
C ALA A 964 3.52 -0.06 -2.88
N GLY A 965 3.19 1.21 -2.69
CA GLY A 965 1.99 1.88 -3.21
C GLY A 965 2.02 2.25 -4.70
N ASP A 966 3.15 2.04 -5.41
CA ASP A 966 3.28 2.35 -6.85
C ASP A 966 3.24 1.08 -7.76
N PHE A 967 2.79 -0.08 -7.24
CA PHE A 967 2.58 -1.28 -8.05
C PHE A 967 1.20 -1.26 -8.74
N ALA A 968 1.16 -1.60 -10.03
CA ALA A 968 -0.07 -1.83 -10.78
C ALA A 968 -0.88 -2.97 -10.12
N GLY A 969 -2.06 -2.60 -9.62
CA GLY A 969 -2.85 -3.31 -8.60
C GLY A 969 -3.51 -2.33 -7.61
N PHE A 970 -3.00 -1.10 -7.52
CA PHE A 970 -3.58 0.02 -6.77
C PHE A 970 -4.41 1.01 -7.62
N GLY A 971 -4.88 0.57 -8.79
CA GLY A 971 -5.67 1.39 -9.71
C GLY A 971 -6.86 0.61 -10.22
N ASP A 972 -7.96 0.70 -9.47
CA ASP A 972 -9.38 0.53 -9.84
C ASP A 972 -10.15 -0.04 -8.64
N ASP A 973 -9.98 0.58 -7.48
CA ASP A 973 -11.16 0.80 -6.66
C ASP A 973 -11.86 1.99 -7.32
N GLU A 974 -12.68 1.72 -8.34
CA GLU A 974 -13.94 2.44 -8.42
C GLU A 974 -14.63 2.16 -7.07
N GLU A 975 -14.28 2.96 -6.05
CA GLU A 975 -15.06 3.10 -4.83
C GLU A 975 -16.41 3.67 -5.30
N ASP A 976 -17.25 2.81 -5.86
CA ASP A 976 -18.68 2.97 -5.85
C ASP A 976 -19.08 2.94 -4.38
N GLU A 977 -18.86 4.06 -3.68
CA GLU A 977 -19.66 4.46 -2.53
C GLU A 977 -21.10 4.62 -3.05
N ASP A 978 -21.76 3.51 -3.32
CA ASP A 978 -23.18 3.45 -3.62
C ASP A 978 -23.91 3.73 -2.30
N ASP A 979 -23.92 5.00 -1.89
CA ASP A 979 -24.75 5.46 -0.77
C ASP A 979 -26.17 4.97 -1.05
N PRO A 980 -26.74 4.08 -0.20
CA PRO A 980 -27.97 3.38 -0.52
C PRO A 980 -29.16 4.33 -0.69
N ASP A 981 -29.07 5.56 -0.18
CA ASP A 981 -30.10 6.60 -0.37
C ASP A 981 -30.12 7.22 -1.78
N THR A 982 -29.05 7.03 -2.55
CA THR A 982 -28.85 7.64 -3.88
C THR A 982 -29.30 6.74 -5.03
N LEU A 983 -29.36 5.43 -4.80
CA LEU A 983 -29.79 4.42 -5.78
C LEU A 983 -31.21 4.68 -6.33
N ASP A 984 -32.09 5.26 -5.51
CA ASP A 984 -33.46 5.61 -5.87
C ASP A 984 -33.57 6.93 -6.68
N ASP A 985 -32.54 7.78 -6.72
CA ASP A 985 -32.56 9.04 -7.47
C ASP A 985 -32.30 8.77 -8.96
N PRO A 986 -33.23 9.13 -9.87
CA PRO A 986 -33.06 8.89 -11.31
C PRO A 986 -31.77 9.45 -11.90
N ILE A 987 -31.17 10.49 -11.28
CA ILE A 987 -29.92 11.07 -11.75
C ILE A 987 -28.74 10.10 -11.66
N ASN A 988 -28.77 9.14 -10.73
CA ASN A 988 -27.66 8.21 -10.54
C ASN A 988 -27.45 7.33 -11.79
N GLN A 989 -28.54 7.00 -12.49
CA GLN A 989 -28.57 6.21 -13.72
C GLN A 989 -28.25 7.01 -15.00
N VAL A 990 -28.07 8.33 -14.90
CA VAL A 990 -27.82 9.18 -16.07
C VAL A 990 -26.34 9.13 -16.45
N LYS A 991 -26.06 8.86 -17.73
CA LYS A 991 -24.73 9.05 -18.31
C LYS A 991 -24.45 10.55 -18.44
N LEU A 992 -23.54 11.06 -17.63
CA LEU A 992 -23.27 12.49 -17.51
C LEU A 992 -22.89 13.12 -18.87
N LYS A 993 -22.01 12.47 -19.63
CA LYS A 993 -21.61 12.88 -21.00
C LYS A 993 -22.80 13.10 -21.94
N ASP A 994 -23.70 12.11 -22.04
CA ASP A 994 -24.85 12.17 -22.95
C ASP A 994 -25.79 13.30 -22.56
N TRP A 995 -26.03 13.44 -21.25
CA TRP A 995 -26.90 14.46 -20.70
C TRP A 995 -26.33 15.88 -20.88
N LEU A 996 -25.03 16.09 -20.65
CA LEU A 996 -24.36 17.37 -20.90
C LEU A 996 -24.40 17.75 -22.38
N ASN A 997 -24.16 16.79 -23.28
CA ASN A 997 -24.24 17.01 -24.73
C ASN A 997 -25.65 17.44 -25.14
N GLU A 998 -26.70 16.74 -24.66
CA GLU A 998 -28.09 17.12 -24.92
C GLU A 998 -28.40 18.53 -24.38
N PHE A 999 -27.96 18.83 -23.16
CA PHE A 999 -28.13 20.14 -22.55
C PHE A 999 -27.45 21.25 -23.38
N ILE A 1000 -26.17 21.11 -23.73
CA ILE A 1000 -25.42 22.11 -24.50
C ILE A 1000 -26.08 22.34 -25.87
N ARG A 1001 -26.49 21.26 -26.56
CA ARG A 1001 -27.21 21.36 -27.85
C ARG A 1001 -28.54 22.08 -27.72
N SER A 1002 -29.32 21.77 -26.69
CA SER A 1002 -30.60 22.45 -26.40
C SER A 1002 -30.37 23.93 -26.05
N PHE A 1003 -29.40 24.21 -25.18
CA PHE A 1003 -29.03 25.56 -24.76
C PHE A 1003 -28.51 26.42 -25.92
N SER A 1004 -27.83 25.82 -26.89
CA SER A 1004 -27.34 26.52 -28.10
C SER A 1004 -28.44 27.14 -28.96
N GLN A 1005 -29.69 26.67 -28.82
CA GLN A 1005 -30.84 27.21 -29.55
C GLN A 1005 -31.41 28.48 -28.90
N GLN A 1006 -30.95 28.85 -27.71
CA GLN A 1006 -31.41 30.05 -27.01
C GLN A 1006 -30.86 31.32 -27.69
N PRO A 1007 -31.66 32.41 -27.80
CA PRO A 1007 -31.23 33.64 -28.47
C PRO A 1007 -29.98 34.30 -27.88
N CYS A 1008 -29.76 34.10 -26.57
CA CYS A 1008 -28.63 34.67 -25.83
C CYS A 1008 -27.34 33.86 -25.94
N PHE A 1009 -27.34 32.68 -26.58
CA PHE A 1009 -26.19 31.76 -26.60
C PHE A 1009 -24.92 32.40 -27.17
N SER A 1010 -25.06 33.25 -28.19
CA SER A 1010 -23.93 34.00 -28.78
C SER A 1010 -23.16 34.88 -27.77
N ASN A 1011 -23.84 35.37 -26.72
CA ASN A 1011 -23.19 36.15 -25.65
C ASN A 1011 -22.29 35.27 -24.77
N PHE A 1012 -22.70 34.02 -24.52
CA PHE A 1012 -21.91 33.06 -23.74
C PHE A 1012 -20.66 32.63 -24.50
N VAL A 1013 -20.82 32.28 -25.78
CA VAL A 1013 -19.72 31.86 -26.67
C VAL A 1013 -18.60 32.89 -26.75
N GLN A 1014 -18.93 34.19 -26.77
CA GLN A 1014 -17.93 35.26 -26.84
C GLN A 1014 -16.98 35.30 -25.63
N THR A 1015 -17.40 34.76 -24.49
CA THR A 1015 -16.63 34.78 -23.23
C THR A 1015 -15.77 33.54 -23.00
N LEU A 1016 -15.91 32.53 -23.87
CA LEU A 1016 -15.13 31.30 -23.80
C LEU A 1016 -13.69 31.49 -24.28
N ASN A 1017 -12.76 30.77 -23.65
CA ASN A 1017 -11.38 30.63 -24.09
C ASN A 1017 -11.27 29.70 -25.33
N GLU A 1018 -10.07 29.55 -25.88
CA GLU A 1018 -9.88 28.75 -27.11
C GLU A 1018 -10.23 27.27 -26.90
N ASN A 1019 -9.78 26.65 -25.81
CA ASN A 1019 -10.03 25.24 -25.52
C ASN A 1019 -11.54 24.96 -25.31
N GLU A 1020 -12.22 25.82 -24.55
CA GLU A 1020 -13.67 25.77 -24.33
C GLU A 1020 -14.44 25.89 -25.66
N ARG A 1021 -13.98 26.75 -26.59
CA ARG A 1021 -14.57 26.87 -27.94
C ARG A 1021 -14.34 25.63 -28.80
N GLN A 1022 -13.15 25.03 -28.74
CA GLN A 1022 -12.84 23.81 -29.47
C GLN A 1022 -13.74 22.65 -29.03
N CYS A 1023 -14.01 22.51 -27.73
CA CYS A 1023 -14.98 21.55 -27.21
C CYS A 1023 -16.36 21.71 -27.89
N LEU A 1024 -16.91 22.92 -27.93
CA LEU A 1024 -18.19 23.16 -28.60
C LEU A 1024 -18.19 22.83 -30.10
N ILE A 1025 -17.07 23.05 -30.79
CA ILE A 1025 -16.91 22.70 -32.21
C ILE A 1025 -16.92 21.19 -32.39
N GLN A 1026 -16.22 20.44 -31.54
CA GLN A 1026 -16.22 18.96 -31.55
C GLN A 1026 -17.63 18.39 -31.34
N LEU A 1027 -18.44 19.06 -30.52
CA LEU A 1027 -19.86 18.71 -30.31
C LEU A 1027 -20.79 19.11 -31.47
N GLN A 1028 -20.27 19.68 -32.55
CA GLN A 1028 -21.02 20.18 -33.71
C GLN A 1028 -22.02 21.31 -33.37
N VAL A 1029 -21.73 22.08 -32.33
CA VAL A 1029 -22.54 23.26 -31.95
C VAL A 1029 -22.08 24.45 -32.78
N VAL A 1030 -23.02 25.25 -33.31
CA VAL A 1030 -22.67 26.42 -34.14
C VAL A 1030 -22.12 27.55 -33.26
N VAL A 1031 -20.84 27.87 -33.42
CA VAL A 1031 -20.09 28.86 -32.61
C VAL A 1031 -19.99 30.24 -33.30
N SER A 1032 -20.74 30.47 -34.40
CA SER A 1032 -20.62 31.65 -35.28
C SER A 1032 -21.20 32.94 -34.72
#